data_AF-A0A811NBC3-F1
#
_entry.id   AF-A0A811NBC3-F1
#
_cell.length_a   1.000
_cell.length_b   1.000
_cell.length_c   1.000
_cell.angle_alpha   90.00
_cell.angle_beta   90.00
_cell.angle_gamma   90.00
#
_symmetry.space_group_name_H-M   'P 1'
#
loop_
_entity.id
_entity.type
_entity.pdbx_description
1 polymer ?
#
loop_
_entity_poly.entity_id
_entity_poly.type
_entity_poly.pdbx_seq_one_letter_code
_entity_poly.pdbx_strand_id
1 'polypeptide(L)'
;MELGAANPFDEDRLSALPDDVLVHILLLLDNAAAAGRTSVLSRRWRGLWALLPELRFPVDSDPHLVASTLAAHEAALRCLHVGTLDAAPEPVEAWLAVAADRLSGRLVFQNRVPGANAGGDGEEGAGERGAFQLPCFANATAVSLDLGFLGLAVPTAGVFGRLIELSLSCVRFQGPCELGDAVSSLRCPGLQKLRVSEASGLANLAIHSGSLLEMFLDRLDGLQQLTVVAQALKKFSLLNCFVDSRPVANISTNQLIWLQWLDVYDPTTVKLGNLAQLQQLVGTIHVYRLHHPLFSNGFLQLLDQFQVIQKLKLMLFYPKDIGISQYVMEDLTKLPRLTILTIFLQHNGHTFAAALFHVLRMCRDLRKLTLLLHNSDLEASYMCPSGCVCDQPTDWKTEELTLNCLQKVAIDMEEADHQVAFVKRLFTWAVVLKKIKIAFHLSISESKVLRPQCHGRAQEDQGRGGRRLPQRPPLEILSRLPAKPLFRFKCVSKGWCHLIADRLGRRKFPQTLEGFFVGGGGGVNDWRFINLSGKSVPLVDASFSFLTKLPGIKQINLLSAHNGLLLFEHLIDCRYEYIVCSPATEQWMPVPGPGVPPHPRKLMEFDCEDGLTSEVNSFLIFDPAVSSHFHLLQFWHSGGNISLLLNVHIFSSETGVWRESTKEWTKWGGLMEFDEVRSKLGCADVNGMLHVPVYPRHLLSQTKDIQMAVVDMQGKKIMAIDWPGLNEFTAAAFIGQSQGHLHCITAHKKQEGHLDHIIGLSIWVLEDYDAAQGYGHWVLKQGISC
;
A
#
# COMPACT_ATOMS: atom_id res chain seq x y z
N MET A 1 -49.97 49.30 -25.17
CA MET A 1 -50.53 48.75 -23.92
C MET A 1 -50.08 47.29 -23.89
N GLU A 2 -48.84 47.07 -23.44
CA GLU A 2 -48.18 45.77 -23.50
C GLU A 2 -48.22 45.11 -22.13
N LEU A 3 -48.57 43.82 -22.15
CA LEU A 3 -48.62 42.89 -21.04
C LEU A 3 -47.20 42.65 -20.50
N GLY A 4 -46.96 42.96 -19.22
CA GLY A 4 -45.78 42.53 -18.49
C GLY A 4 -45.87 41.03 -18.18
N ALA A 5 -45.29 40.21 -19.04
CA ALA A 5 -45.08 38.79 -18.80
C ALA A 5 -44.07 38.60 -17.65
N ALA A 6 -44.49 37.91 -16.59
CA ALA A 6 -43.56 37.34 -15.61
C ALA A 6 -42.68 36.29 -16.32
N ASN A 7 -41.37 36.36 -16.09
CA ASN A 7 -40.36 35.53 -16.73
C ASN A 7 -40.46 34.07 -16.20
N PRO A 8 -40.76 33.05 -17.02
CA PRO A 8 -41.00 31.67 -16.56
C PRO A 8 -39.71 30.85 -16.32
N PHE A 9 -38.56 31.51 -16.16
CA PHE A 9 -37.24 30.86 -15.98
C PHE A 9 -36.74 30.88 -14.52
N ASP A 10 -37.52 31.39 -13.57
CA ASP A 10 -37.16 31.50 -12.14
C ASP A 10 -37.88 30.48 -11.23
N GLU A 11 -38.52 29.45 -11.79
CA GLU A 11 -39.13 28.39 -10.99
C GLU A 11 -38.05 27.46 -10.41
N ASP A 12 -37.88 27.49 -9.08
CA ASP A 12 -37.09 26.52 -8.31
C ASP A 12 -37.74 25.12 -8.38
N ARG A 13 -37.43 24.41 -9.47
CA ARG A 13 -37.92 23.05 -9.75
C ARG A 13 -37.34 22.00 -8.80
N LEU A 14 -36.20 22.28 -8.16
CA LEU A 14 -35.60 21.40 -7.17
C LEU A 14 -36.41 21.44 -5.87
N SER A 15 -36.78 22.62 -5.39
CA SER A 15 -37.69 22.77 -4.24
C SER A 15 -39.14 22.37 -4.54
N ALA A 16 -39.48 21.92 -5.75
CA ALA A 16 -40.78 21.35 -6.08
C ALA A 16 -40.82 19.81 -5.93
N LEU A 17 -39.66 19.13 -5.82
CA LEU A 17 -39.59 17.67 -5.68
C LEU A 17 -40.12 17.20 -4.33
N PRO A 18 -40.70 15.98 -4.22
CA PRO A 18 -41.08 15.36 -2.95
C PRO A 18 -39.89 15.19 -1.97
N ASP A 19 -40.16 15.24 -0.65
CA ASP A 19 -39.10 15.19 0.38
C ASP A 19 -38.29 13.89 0.34
N ASP A 20 -38.89 12.76 -0.05
CA ASP A 20 -38.21 11.47 -0.26
C ASP A 20 -37.17 11.53 -1.37
N VAL A 21 -37.46 12.25 -2.47
CA VAL A 21 -36.50 12.47 -3.55
C VAL A 21 -35.38 13.41 -3.10
N LEU A 22 -35.70 14.45 -2.34
CA LEU A 22 -34.70 15.38 -1.82
C LEU A 22 -33.78 14.72 -0.78
N VAL A 23 -34.33 13.90 0.11
CA VAL A 23 -33.56 13.06 1.05
C VAL A 23 -32.65 12.10 0.28
N HIS A 24 -33.12 11.50 -0.82
CA HIS A 24 -32.29 10.66 -1.67
C HIS A 24 -31.12 11.41 -2.31
N ILE A 25 -31.34 12.64 -2.79
CA ILE A 25 -30.28 13.51 -3.31
C ILE A 25 -29.26 13.85 -2.22
N LEU A 26 -29.72 14.17 -1.01
CA LEU A 26 -28.84 14.49 0.11
C LEU A 26 -28.00 13.30 0.59
N LEU A 27 -28.52 12.08 0.49
CA LEU A 27 -27.75 10.86 0.77
C LEU A 27 -26.55 10.67 -0.16
N LEU A 28 -26.58 11.25 -1.38
CA LEU A 28 -25.46 11.22 -2.32
C LEU A 28 -24.32 12.19 -1.97
N LEU A 29 -24.52 13.09 -1.01
CA LEU A 29 -23.50 14.06 -0.59
C LEU A 29 -22.50 13.49 0.43
N ASP A 30 -22.71 12.25 0.89
CA ASP A 30 -21.85 11.44 1.77
C ASP A 30 -21.42 12.07 3.11
N ASN A 31 -21.80 13.32 3.41
CA ASN A 31 -21.41 14.03 4.62
C ASN A 31 -22.50 14.95 5.18
N ALA A 32 -22.67 14.96 6.50
CA ALA A 32 -23.74 15.69 7.19
C ALA A 32 -23.60 17.22 7.02
N ALA A 33 -22.37 17.74 6.98
CA ALA A 33 -22.11 19.17 6.81
C ALA A 33 -22.50 19.70 5.41
N ALA A 34 -22.29 18.92 4.34
CA ALA A 34 -22.71 19.26 2.98
C ALA A 34 -24.22 19.19 2.86
N ALA A 35 -24.86 18.18 3.46
CA ALA A 35 -26.31 18.14 3.54
C ALA A 35 -26.86 19.38 4.27
N GLY A 36 -26.26 19.76 5.41
CA GLY A 36 -26.61 21.00 6.10
C GLY A 36 -26.39 22.26 5.26
N ARG A 37 -25.31 22.34 4.45
CA ARG A 37 -25.04 23.48 3.56
C ARG A 37 -26.08 23.67 2.46
N THR A 38 -26.78 22.61 2.04
CA THR A 38 -27.90 22.73 1.09
C THR A 38 -29.09 23.52 1.65
N SER A 39 -29.16 23.77 2.96
CA SER A 39 -30.18 24.61 3.61
C SER A 39 -30.22 26.06 3.10
N VAL A 40 -29.15 26.51 2.43
CA VAL A 40 -29.05 27.85 1.81
C VAL A 40 -29.84 27.94 0.50
N LEU A 41 -30.12 26.80 -0.16
CA LEU A 41 -30.79 26.77 -1.46
C LEU A 41 -32.22 27.31 -1.39
N SER A 42 -33.00 26.93 -0.38
CA SER A 42 -34.32 27.52 -0.11
C SER A 42 -34.78 27.25 1.31
N ARG A 43 -35.85 27.94 1.76
CA ARG A 43 -36.44 27.71 3.10
C ARG A 43 -36.88 26.26 3.30
N ARG A 44 -37.26 25.55 2.23
CA ARG A 44 -37.70 24.15 2.27
C ARG A 44 -36.55 23.20 2.64
N TRP A 45 -35.32 23.52 2.24
CA TRP A 45 -34.16 22.65 2.47
C TRP A 45 -33.58 22.74 3.88
N ARG A 46 -33.99 23.72 4.68
CA ARG A 46 -33.45 23.98 6.03
C ARG A 46 -33.62 22.83 7.03
N GLY A 47 -34.67 22.03 6.87
CA GLY A 47 -34.98 20.89 7.75
C GLY A 47 -34.70 19.51 7.14
N LEU A 48 -34.36 19.42 5.85
CA LEU A 48 -34.28 18.12 5.16
C LEU A 48 -33.12 17.24 5.66
N TRP A 49 -32.01 17.86 6.06
CA TRP A 49 -30.88 17.13 6.64
C TRP A 49 -31.25 16.45 7.98
N ALA A 50 -32.20 17.00 8.74
CA ALA A 50 -32.67 16.43 10.01
C ALA A 50 -33.54 15.16 9.82
N LEU A 51 -33.96 14.89 8.58
CA LEU A 51 -34.72 13.69 8.20
C LEU A 51 -33.82 12.56 7.67
N LEU A 52 -32.50 12.80 7.56
CA LEU A 52 -31.60 11.81 6.96
C LEU A 52 -31.48 10.57 7.85
N PRO A 53 -31.66 9.36 7.29
CA PRO A 53 -31.47 8.11 8.03
C PRO A 53 -29.98 7.78 8.24
N GLU A 54 -29.07 8.46 7.54
CA GLU A 54 -27.63 8.24 7.62
C GLU A 54 -26.90 9.57 7.83
N LEU A 55 -26.07 9.63 8.88
CA LEU A 55 -25.24 10.78 9.18
C LEU A 55 -23.77 10.36 9.26
N ARG A 56 -22.90 11.11 8.58
CA ARG A 56 -21.45 10.91 8.59
C ARG A 56 -20.73 12.21 8.91
N PHE A 57 -19.87 12.14 9.92
CA PHE A 57 -19.01 13.21 10.39
C PHE A 57 -17.55 12.79 10.17
N PRO A 58 -16.76 13.54 9.36
CA PRO A 58 -15.38 13.20 9.02
C PRO A 58 -14.43 13.25 10.22
N VAL A 59 -13.25 12.65 10.06
CA VAL A 59 -12.19 12.55 11.08
C VAL A 59 -11.54 13.90 11.29
N ASP A 60 -12.01 14.63 12.30
CA ASP A 60 -11.68 16.01 12.72
C ASP A 60 -12.92 16.79 13.19
N SER A 61 -14.10 16.18 13.14
CA SER A 61 -15.35 16.83 13.55
C SER A 61 -15.31 17.24 15.03
N ASP A 62 -15.75 18.46 15.32
CA ASP A 62 -15.91 18.94 16.70
C ASP A 62 -16.98 18.10 17.42
N PRO A 63 -16.63 17.38 18.51
CA PRO A 63 -17.58 16.59 19.28
C PRO A 63 -18.81 17.36 19.77
N HIS A 64 -18.68 18.66 20.09
CA HIS A 64 -19.80 19.50 20.50
C HIS A 64 -20.72 19.84 19.32
N LEU A 65 -20.16 20.01 18.12
CA LEU A 65 -20.94 20.19 16.90
C LEU A 65 -21.72 18.91 16.57
N VAL A 66 -21.11 17.74 16.75
CA VAL A 66 -21.80 16.45 16.59
C VAL A 66 -22.97 16.35 17.57
N ALA A 67 -22.75 16.65 18.84
CA ALA A 67 -23.80 16.62 19.87
C ALA A 67 -24.97 17.55 19.52
N SER A 68 -24.69 18.79 19.15
CA SER A 68 -25.73 19.77 18.78
C SER A 68 -26.46 19.40 17.48
N THR A 69 -25.74 18.86 16.48
CA THR A 69 -26.34 18.39 15.23
C THR A 69 -27.25 17.19 15.46
N LEU A 70 -26.83 16.23 16.30
CA LEU A 70 -27.67 15.10 16.67
C LEU A 70 -28.87 15.58 17.50
N ALA A 71 -28.72 16.53 18.41
CA ALA A 71 -29.84 17.08 19.17
C ALA A 71 -30.93 17.69 18.25
N ALA A 72 -30.52 18.38 17.18
CA ALA A 72 -31.40 18.99 16.19
C ALA A 72 -31.89 18.03 15.09
N HIS A 73 -31.35 16.81 15.02
CA HIS A 73 -31.86 15.75 14.15
C HIS A 73 -33.14 15.13 14.76
N GLU A 74 -34.09 14.68 13.95
CA GLU A 74 -35.39 14.18 14.44
C GLU A 74 -35.72 12.75 14.01
N ALA A 75 -35.08 12.24 12.95
CA ALA A 75 -35.39 10.94 12.38
C ALA A 75 -34.69 9.75 13.07
N ALA A 76 -35.19 8.54 12.81
CA ALA A 76 -34.50 7.31 13.19
C ALA A 76 -33.20 7.15 12.39
N LEU A 77 -32.10 6.85 13.08
CA LEU A 77 -30.78 6.67 12.47
C LEU A 77 -30.56 5.21 12.09
N ARG A 78 -30.38 4.94 10.80
CA ARG A 78 -29.93 3.64 10.29
C ARG A 78 -28.41 3.55 10.31
N CYS A 79 -27.68 4.64 10.09
CA CYS A 79 -26.22 4.65 10.16
C CYS A 79 -25.72 5.96 10.77
N LEU A 80 -24.81 5.85 11.72
CA LEU A 80 -24.08 6.98 12.30
C LEU A 80 -22.59 6.68 12.25
N HIS A 81 -21.84 7.53 11.54
CA HIS A 81 -20.38 7.49 11.51
C HIS A 81 -19.83 8.81 12.07
N VAL A 82 -18.98 8.72 13.10
CA VAL A 82 -18.39 9.88 13.75
C VAL A 82 -16.87 9.70 13.83
N GLY A 83 -16.12 10.62 13.23
CA GLY A 83 -14.67 10.71 13.40
C GLY A 83 -14.28 11.93 14.23
N THR A 84 -13.43 11.75 15.23
CA THR A 84 -12.91 12.84 16.07
C THR A 84 -11.39 12.76 16.20
N LEU A 85 -10.76 13.89 16.48
CA LEU A 85 -9.35 13.98 16.84
C LEU A 85 -9.26 14.27 18.33
N ASP A 86 -8.72 13.31 19.07
CA ASP A 86 -8.45 13.40 20.50
C ASP A 86 -9.60 13.96 21.35
N ALA A 87 -10.81 13.45 21.12
CA ALA A 87 -12.01 13.95 21.80
C ALA A 87 -11.98 13.66 23.30
N ALA A 88 -12.40 14.65 24.09
CA ALA A 88 -12.67 14.50 25.51
C ALA A 88 -13.88 13.57 25.75
N PRO A 89 -13.97 12.90 26.92
CA PRO A 89 -15.05 11.96 27.23
C PRO A 89 -16.43 12.62 27.33
N GLU A 90 -16.53 13.83 27.89
CA GLU A 90 -17.81 14.53 28.12
C GLU A 90 -18.62 14.77 26.83
N PRO A 91 -18.07 15.36 25.76
CA PRO A 91 -18.85 15.54 24.54
C PRO A 91 -19.14 14.21 23.83
N VAL A 92 -18.24 13.22 23.97
CA VAL A 92 -18.46 11.86 23.43
C VAL A 92 -19.67 11.20 24.09
N GLU A 93 -19.75 11.26 25.41
CA GLU A 93 -20.89 10.78 26.18
C GLU A 93 -22.19 11.49 25.77
N ALA A 94 -22.14 12.82 25.64
CA ALA A 94 -23.32 13.63 25.32
C ALA A 94 -23.94 13.22 23.97
N TRP A 95 -23.15 13.08 22.91
CA TRP A 95 -23.70 12.73 21.60
C TRP A 95 -24.07 11.24 21.50
N LEU A 96 -23.34 10.34 22.18
CA LEU A 96 -23.69 8.91 22.27
C LEU A 96 -25.04 8.70 22.96
N ALA A 97 -25.31 9.46 24.04
CA ALA A 97 -26.59 9.41 24.73
C ALA A 97 -27.76 9.79 23.82
N VAL A 98 -27.61 10.87 23.03
CA VAL A 98 -28.63 11.29 22.04
C VAL A 98 -28.81 10.25 20.94
N ALA A 99 -27.71 9.62 20.49
CA ALA A 99 -27.76 8.60 19.46
C ALA A 99 -28.45 7.30 19.93
N ALA A 100 -28.34 6.96 21.21
CA ALA A 100 -28.80 5.68 21.76
C ALA A 100 -30.30 5.41 21.53
N ASP A 101 -31.13 6.44 21.69
CA ASP A 101 -32.58 6.32 21.52
C ASP A 101 -33.02 6.20 20.05
N ARG A 102 -32.20 6.70 19.13
CA ARG A 102 -32.58 6.88 17.71
C ARG A 102 -31.93 5.88 16.78
N LEU A 103 -30.84 5.25 17.22
CA LEU A 103 -30.08 4.33 16.40
C LEU A 103 -30.77 2.97 16.28
N SER A 104 -31.10 2.58 15.05
CA SER A 104 -31.72 1.31 14.66
C SER A 104 -30.80 0.40 13.82
N GLY A 105 -29.66 0.91 13.37
CA GLY A 105 -28.72 0.18 12.51
C GLY A 105 -27.30 0.17 13.05
N ARG A 106 -26.36 0.83 12.35
CA ARG A 106 -24.92 0.74 12.63
C ARG A 106 -24.35 2.05 13.19
N LEU A 107 -23.57 1.93 14.27
CA LEU A 107 -22.73 2.99 14.80
C LEU A 107 -21.26 2.66 14.55
N VAL A 108 -20.53 3.63 14.02
CA VAL A 108 -19.06 3.61 13.91
C VAL A 108 -18.52 4.91 14.50
N PHE A 109 -17.67 4.80 15.51
CA PHE A 109 -16.96 5.91 16.12
C PHE A 109 -15.46 5.69 16.02
N GLN A 110 -14.73 6.71 15.60
CA GLN A 110 -13.27 6.70 15.48
C GLN A 110 -12.67 7.93 16.16
N ASN A 111 -12.03 7.73 17.31
CA ASN A 111 -11.31 8.78 18.02
C ASN A 111 -9.80 8.62 17.81
N ARG A 112 -9.22 9.37 16.86
CA ARG A 112 -7.78 9.29 16.57
C ARG A 112 -6.99 10.15 17.53
N VAL A 113 -5.96 9.57 18.15
CA VAL A 113 -5.01 10.29 18.99
C VAL A 113 -3.72 10.55 18.19
N PRO A 114 -3.30 11.81 18.01
CA PRO A 114 -2.02 12.12 17.37
C PRO A 114 -0.87 11.46 18.15
N GLY A 115 -0.05 10.66 17.47
CA GLY A 115 1.13 10.00 18.06
C GLY A 115 0.96 8.55 18.51
N ALA A 116 -0.27 8.00 18.57
CA ALA A 116 -0.50 6.60 19.00
C ALA A 116 -0.08 5.52 17.98
N ASN A 117 0.33 5.91 16.77
CA ASN A 117 0.72 4.99 15.69
C ASN A 117 2.23 4.75 15.57
N ALA A 118 3.05 5.25 16.49
CA ALA A 118 4.46 4.85 16.61
C ALA A 118 4.54 3.61 17.52
N GLY A 119 5.24 2.57 17.07
CA GLY A 119 5.09 1.21 17.57
C GLY A 119 5.30 1.01 19.08
N GLY A 120 4.68 -0.07 19.58
CA GLY A 120 5.07 -0.80 20.78
C GLY A 120 4.75 -0.19 22.14
N ASP A 121 5.03 1.10 22.34
CA ASP A 121 5.18 1.67 23.69
C ASP A 121 4.25 2.88 23.91
N GLY A 122 3.02 2.82 23.38
CA GLY A 122 2.04 3.91 23.44
C GLY A 122 1.44 4.19 24.83
N GLU A 123 1.74 3.38 25.86
CA GLU A 123 1.20 3.59 27.21
C GLU A 123 1.90 4.75 27.96
N GLU A 124 3.15 5.10 27.65
CA GLU A 124 3.88 6.10 28.45
C GLU A 124 3.44 7.56 28.20
N GLY A 125 2.62 7.82 27.18
CA GLY A 125 2.12 9.16 26.84
C GLY A 125 0.65 9.43 27.15
N ALA A 126 -0.15 8.39 27.41
CA ALA A 126 -1.59 8.53 27.64
C ALA A 126 -1.87 8.75 29.14
N GLY A 127 -1.69 10.00 29.62
CA GLY A 127 -2.15 10.41 30.95
C GLY A 127 -3.62 10.03 31.20
N GLU A 128 -4.07 10.01 32.46
CA GLU A 128 -5.43 9.64 32.87
C GLU A 128 -6.52 10.43 32.10
N ARG A 129 -6.89 9.95 30.91
CA ARG A 129 -8.04 10.46 30.15
C ARG A 129 -9.31 10.06 30.91
N GLY A 130 -10.26 10.99 31.03
CA GLY A 130 -11.50 10.73 31.76
C GLY A 130 -12.32 9.59 31.15
N ALA A 131 -13.34 9.15 31.89
CA ALA A 131 -14.21 8.05 31.52
C ALA A 131 -15.66 8.48 31.38
N PHE A 132 -16.42 7.73 30.58
CA PHE A 132 -17.86 7.91 30.43
C PHE A 132 -18.59 6.56 30.45
N GLN A 133 -19.91 6.59 30.68
CA GLN A 133 -20.71 5.38 30.65
C GLN A 133 -21.23 5.11 29.24
N LEU A 134 -21.07 3.87 28.76
CA LEU A 134 -21.63 3.46 27.47
C LEU A 134 -23.17 3.39 27.56
N PRO A 135 -23.92 4.13 26.72
CA PRO A 135 -25.37 4.04 26.72
C PRO A 135 -25.87 2.73 26.10
N CYS A 136 -27.09 2.32 26.46
CA CYS A 136 -27.69 1.09 25.96
C CYS A 136 -28.35 1.31 24.59
N PHE A 137 -27.71 0.84 23.53
CA PHE A 137 -28.23 0.89 22.16
C PHE A 137 -29.23 -0.25 21.90
N ALA A 138 -30.43 -0.18 22.48
CA ALA A 138 -31.42 -1.26 22.45
C ALA A 138 -31.81 -1.72 21.03
N ASN A 139 -31.87 -0.77 20.10
CA ASN A 139 -32.32 -1.01 18.72
C ASN A 139 -31.18 -1.17 17.71
N ALA A 140 -29.92 -0.92 18.10
CA ALA A 140 -28.79 -1.01 17.19
C ALA A 140 -28.45 -2.46 16.86
N THR A 141 -27.95 -2.67 15.64
CA THR A 141 -27.55 -4.00 15.13
C THR A 141 -26.04 -4.18 15.15
N ALA A 142 -25.27 -3.11 15.02
CA ALA A 142 -23.82 -3.15 15.06
C ALA A 142 -23.25 -1.87 15.71
N VAL A 143 -22.34 -2.03 16.65
CA VAL A 143 -21.65 -0.93 17.34
C VAL A 143 -20.15 -1.17 17.25
N SER A 144 -19.43 -0.23 16.64
CA SER A 144 -17.97 -0.23 16.54
C SER A 144 -17.42 1.06 17.12
N LEU A 145 -16.68 0.98 18.22
CA LEU A 145 -16.11 2.12 18.92
C LEU A 145 -14.60 1.97 19.01
N ASP A 146 -13.89 2.88 18.34
CA ASP A 146 -12.47 3.13 18.55
C ASP A 146 -12.35 4.38 19.42
N LEU A 147 -11.93 4.18 20.67
CA LEU A 147 -12.04 5.20 21.72
C LEU A 147 -10.75 5.99 21.94
N GLY A 148 -9.65 5.70 21.24
CA GLY A 148 -8.38 6.43 21.43
C GLY A 148 -7.91 6.42 22.89
N PHE A 149 -8.06 5.28 23.55
CA PHE A 149 -7.77 4.99 24.96
C PHE A 149 -8.59 5.81 25.98
N LEU A 150 -9.77 6.30 25.60
CA LEU A 150 -10.73 6.87 26.58
C LEU A 150 -11.21 5.81 27.58
N GLY A 151 -11.53 6.27 28.79
CA GLY A 151 -12.12 5.42 29.82
C GLY A 151 -13.57 5.06 29.48
N LEU A 152 -13.94 3.78 29.63
CA LEU A 152 -15.28 3.30 29.35
C LEU A 152 -15.83 2.52 30.54
N ALA A 153 -16.95 2.98 31.08
CA ALA A 153 -17.76 2.24 32.04
C ALA A 153 -18.91 1.55 31.31
N VAL A 154 -19.06 0.24 31.56
CA VAL A 154 -20.10 -0.57 30.94
C VAL A 154 -21.42 -0.39 31.72
N PRO A 155 -22.58 -0.29 31.06
CA PRO A 155 -23.85 0.00 31.73
C PRO A 155 -24.30 -1.15 32.64
N THR A 156 -24.63 -0.83 33.89
CA THR A 156 -25.07 -1.80 34.91
C THR A 156 -26.46 -2.37 34.65
N ALA A 157 -27.27 -1.72 33.80
CA ALA A 157 -28.60 -2.17 33.39
C ALA A 157 -28.90 -1.85 31.90
N GLY A 158 -29.88 -2.53 31.30
CA GLY A 158 -30.36 -2.29 29.92
C GLY A 158 -29.98 -3.37 28.90
N VAL A 159 -30.91 -3.80 28.05
CA VAL A 159 -30.70 -4.93 27.11
C VAL A 159 -30.40 -4.42 25.70
N PHE A 160 -29.27 -4.85 25.13
CA PHE A 160 -28.90 -4.65 23.73
C PHE A 160 -29.62 -5.68 22.86
N GLY A 161 -30.95 -5.56 22.77
CA GLY A 161 -31.83 -6.63 22.27
C GLY A 161 -31.61 -7.02 20.80
N ARG A 162 -31.15 -6.09 19.96
CA ARG A 162 -30.93 -6.31 18.51
C ARG A 162 -29.47 -6.35 18.09
N LEU A 163 -28.54 -6.22 19.04
CA LEU A 163 -27.12 -6.11 18.74
C LEU A 163 -26.57 -7.45 18.25
N ILE A 164 -26.01 -7.45 17.04
CA ILE A 164 -25.42 -8.62 16.37
C ILE A 164 -23.89 -8.54 16.43
N GLU A 165 -23.32 -7.34 16.32
CA GLU A 165 -21.88 -7.10 16.31
C GLU A 165 -21.48 -6.00 17.28
N LEU A 166 -20.52 -6.30 18.15
CA LEU A 166 -19.87 -5.33 19.04
C LEU A 166 -18.36 -5.36 18.80
N SER A 167 -17.79 -4.21 18.47
CA SER A 167 -16.34 -4.02 18.33
C SER A 167 -15.90 -2.85 19.21
N LEU A 168 -14.96 -3.11 20.12
CA LEU A 168 -14.35 -2.10 20.99
C LEU A 168 -12.84 -2.12 20.75
N SER A 169 -12.26 -0.98 20.39
CA SER A 169 -10.81 -0.84 20.18
C SER A 169 -10.25 0.37 20.92
N CYS A 170 -8.98 0.27 21.34
CA CYS A 170 -8.26 1.34 22.02
C CYS A 170 -9.07 1.87 23.21
N VAL A 171 -9.38 1.03 24.20
CA VAL A 171 -10.32 1.34 25.30
C VAL A 171 -9.75 1.00 26.66
N ARG A 172 -9.99 1.85 27.66
CA ARG A 172 -9.63 1.57 29.06
C ARG A 172 -10.89 1.30 29.87
N PHE A 173 -11.13 0.05 30.25
CA PHE A 173 -12.30 -0.30 31.04
C PHE A 173 -12.18 0.19 32.48
N GLN A 174 -13.22 0.88 32.95
CA GLN A 174 -13.29 1.41 34.31
C GLN A 174 -14.65 1.09 34.95
N GLY A 175 -14.65 0.86 36.27
CA GLY A 175 -15.87 0.71 37.06
C GLY A 175 -16.18 -0.73 37.50
N PRO A 176 -17.31 -0.93 38.20
CA PRO A 176 -17.61 -2.16 38.94
C PRO A 176 -18.22 -3.29 38.09
N CYS A 177 -18.71 -2.99 36.89
CA CYS A 177 -19.34 -3.98 36.01
C CYS A 177 -18.31 -4.56 35.04
N GLU A 178 -18.10 -5.87 35.09
CA GLU A 178 -17.22 -6.55 34.14
C GLU A 178 -17.88 -6.55 32.74
N LEU A 179 -17.11 -6.26 31.69
CA LEU A 179 -17.59 -6.30 30.30
C LEU A 179 -18.34 -7.60 29.97
N GLY A 180 -17.90 -8.71 30.58
CA GLY A 180 -18.48 -10.04 30.45
C GLY A 180 -19.99 -10.09 30.71
N ASP A 181 -20.47 -9.40 31.73
CA ASP A 181 -21.90 -9.38 32.09
C ASP A 181 -22.73 -8.66 31.04
N ALA A 182 -22.21 -7.58 30.46
CA ALA A 182 -22.92 -6.80 29.47
C ALA A 182 -23.01 -7.47 28.10
N VAL A 183 -22.03 -8.31 27.74
CA VAL A 183 -21.99 -9.03 26.45
C VAL A 183 -22.57 -10.45 26.53
N SER A 184 -22.92 -10.92 27.73
CA SER A 184 -23.57 -12.21 27.96
C SER A 184 -25.04 -12.22 27.52
N SER A 185 -25.62 -13.42 27.33
CA SER A 185 -26.97 -13.61 26.75
C SER A 185 -28.08 -12.82 27.46
N LEU A 186 -27.92 -12.58 28.76
CA LEU A 186 -28.89 -11.83 29.57
C LEU A 186 -29.07 -10.39 29.08
N ARG A 187 -27.99 -9.78 28.60
CA ARG A 187 -27.92 -8.38 28.18
C ARG A 187 -27.80 -8.24 26.66
N CYS A 188 -27.23 -9.23 25.99
CA CYS A 188 -27.00 -9.28 24.54
C CYS A 188 -27.48 -10.63 23.94
N PRO A 189 -28.79 -10.91 23.89
CA PRO A 189 -29.31 -12.22 23.46
C PRO A 189 -29.09 -12.52 21.96
N GLY A 190 -28.84 -11.50 21.14
CA GLY A 190 -28.65 -11.61 19.69
C GLY A 190 -27.19 -11.48 19.23
N LEU A 191 -26.24 -11.29 20.14
CA LEU A 191 -24.86 -10.98 19.79
C LEU A 191 -24.17 -12.19 19.16
N GLN A 192 -23.72 -12.03 17.92
CA GLN A 192 -23.06 -13.08 17.13
C GLN A 192 -21.56 -12.85 17.00
N LYS A 193 -21.10 -11.59 17.01
CA LYS A 193 -19.69 -11.23 16.83
C LYS A 193 -19.22 -10.24 17.88
N LEU A 194 -18.17 -10.60 18.59
CA LEU A 194 -17.49 -9.75 19.57
C LEU A 194 -16.03 -9.54 19.17
N ARG A 195 -15.58 -8.28 19.13
CA ARG A 195 -14.17 -7.91 18.98
C ARG A 195 -13.77 -6.95 20.09
N VAL A 196 -12.68 -7.25 20.77
CA VAL A 196 -12.02 -6.34 21.72
C VAL A 196 -10.55 -6.30 21.36
N SER A 197 -10.00 -5.11 21.09
CA SER A 197 -8.60 -4.95 20.71
C SER A 197 -7.94 -3.76 21.39
N GLU A 198 -6.66 -3.86 21.78
CA GLU A 198 -5.92 -2.76 22.42
C GLU A 198 -6.68 -2.19 23.61
N ALA A 199 -6.92 -3.03 24.61
CA ALA A 199 -7.72 -2.66 25.76
C ALA A 199 -7.05 -3.00 27.08
N SER A 200 -7.21 -2.12 28.07
CA SER A 200 -6.73 -2.35 29.44
C SER A 200 -7.86 -2.24 30.46
N GLY A 201 -7.61 -2.71 31.69
CA GLY A 201 -8.60 -2.70 32.77
C GLY A 201 -9.56 -3.90 32.79
N LEU A 202 -9.27 -4.95 32.02
CA LEU A 202 -10.04 -6.22 32.01
C LEU A 202 -9.25 -7.36 32.63
N ALA A 203 -9.06 -7.35 33.95
CA ALA A 203 -8.34 -8.43 34.63
C ALA A 203 -9.08 -9.78 34.51
N ASN A 204 -10.41 -9.78 34.63
CA ASN A 204 -11.24 -10.97 34.51
C ASN A 204 -12.31 -10.76 33.45
N LEU A 205 -12.43 -11.70 32.51
CA LEU A 205 -13.44 -11.65 31.47
C LEU A 205 -14.22 -12.98 31.44
N ALA A 206 -15.45 -12.95 31.96
CA ALA A 206 -16.37 -14.10 31.96
C ALA A 206 -17.57 -13.86 31.03
N ILE A 207 -17.70 -14.62 29.95
CA ILE A 207 -18.76 -14.47 28.95
C ILE A 207 -19.60 -15.75 28.88
N HIS A 208 -20.91 -15.59 29.05
CA HIS A 208 -21.90 -16.67 28.94
C HIS A 208 -22.90 -16.33 27.83
N SER A 209 -22.64 -16.82 26.61
CA SER A 209 -23.43 -16.46 25.42
C SER A 209 -23.96 -17.68 24.66
N GLY A 210 -25.28 -17.76 24.47
CA GLY A 210 -25.92 -18.77 23.62
C GLY A 210 -25.90 -18.44 22.13
N SER A 211 -25.69 -17.17 21.76
CA SER A 211 -25.79 -16.66 20.39
C SER A 211 -24.43 -16.38 19.73
N LEU A 212 -23.36 -16.28 20.51
CA LEU A 212 -22.04 -15.85 20.03
C LEU A 212 -21.43 -16.89 19.07
N LEU A 213 -21.12 -16.45 17.84
CA LEU A 213 -20.56 -17.26 16.77
C LEU A 213 -19.07 -16.98 16.55
N GLU A 214 -18.65 -15.72 16.73
CA GLU A 214 -17.29 -15.26 16.47
C GLU A 214 -16.80 -14.36 17.61
N MET A 215 -15.59 -14.61 18.09
CA MET A 215 -14.97 -13.81 19.14
C MET A 215 -13.49 -13.58 18.84
N PHE A 216 -13.07 -12.32 18.91
CA PHE A 216 -11.71 -11.88 18.62
C PHE A 216 -11.19 -10.99 19.76
N LEU A 217 -10.15 -11.45 20.46
CA LEU A 217 -9.46 -10.71 21.49
C LEU A 217 -8.00 -10.48 21.03
N ASP A 218 -7.53 -9.24 21.12
CA ASP A 218 -6.19 -8.82 20.66
C ASP A 218 -5.61 -7.76 21.60
N ARG A 219 -4.36 -7.92 22.09
CA ARG A 219 -3.67 -6.95 22.96
C ARG A 219 -4.54 -6.46 24.13
N LEU A 220 -4.82 -7.37 25.06
CA LEU A 220 -5.58 -7.08 26.29
C LEU A 220 -4.65 -6.97 27.49
N ASP A 221 -4.23 -5.76 27.80
CA ASP A 221 -3.20 -5.51 28.80
C ASP A 221 -3.76 -5.72 30.23
N GLY A 222 -3.06 -6.55 31.00
CA GLY A 222 -3.45 -6.92 32.37
C GLY A 222 -4.51 -8.01 32.51
N LEU A 223 -4.90 -8.72 31.43
CA LEU A 223 -5.82 -9.86 31.54
C LEU A 223 -5.20 -11.00 32.35
N GLN A 224 -5.93 -11.51 33.33
CA GLN A 224 -5.51 -12.61 34.22
C GLN A 224 -6.34 -13.87 34.01
N GLN A 225 -7.65 -13.72 33.84
CA GLN A 225 -8.56 -14.86 33.68
C GLN A 225 -9.56 -14.64 32.54
N LEU A 226 -9.70 -15.65 31.68
CA LEU A 226 -10.69 -15.69 30.60
C LEU A 226 -11.62 -16.90 30.76
N THR A 227 -12.92 -16.67 30.88
CA THR A 227 -13.94 -17.74 30.88
C THR A 227 -14.94 -17.48 29.77
N VAL A 228 -15.09 -18.42 28.83
CA VAL A 228 -16.04 -18.30 27.72
C VAL A 228 -16.90 -19.54 27.68
N VAL A 229 -18.19 -19.39 27.97
CA VAL A 229 -19.21 -20.42 27.82
C VAL A 229 -20.10 -20.04 26.65
N ALA A 230 -19.77 -20.57 25.47
CA ALA A 230 -20.48 -20.26 24.24
C ALA A 230 -20.58 -21.47 23.31
N GLN A 231 -21.71 -22.17 23.37
CA GLN A 231 -21.90 -23.45 22.67
C GLN A 231 -22.04 -23.30 21.14
N ALA A 232 -22.45 -22.13 20.66
CA ALA A 232 -22.57 -21.80 19.24
C ALA A 232 -21.27 -21.22 18.62
N LEU A 233 -20.21 -21.08 19.43
CA LEU A 233 -18.97 -20.42 19.01
C LEU A 233 -18.24 -21.23 17.94
N LYS A 234 -18.08 -20.64 16.76
CA LYS A 234 -17.46 -21.24 15.57
C LYS A 234 -16.03 -20.73 15.35
N LYS A 235 -15.77 -19.45 15.62
CA LYS A 235 -14.46 -18.82 15.41
C LYS A 235 -13.99 -18.15 16.70
N PHE A 236 -12.79 -18.49 17.14
CA PHE A 236 -12.16 -17.86 18.31
C PHE A 236 -10.73 -17.44 17.98
N SER A 237 -10.38 -16.18 18.28
CA SER A 237 -9.04 -15.64 18.17
C SER A 237 -8.61 -15.01 19.48
N LEU A 238 -7.40 -15.34 19.93
CA LEU A 238 -6.70 -14.74 21.06
C LEU A 238 -5.27 -14.38 20.60
N LEU A 239 -4.89 -13.12 20.75
CA LEU A 239 -3.57 -12.59 20.34
C LEU A 239 -3.03 -11.67 21.43
N ASN A 240 -1.84 -11.97 21.96
CA ASN A 240 -1.10 -11.13 22.91
C ASN A 240 -1.95 -10.58 24.07
N CYS A 241 -2.77 -11.40 24.72
CA CYS A 241 -3.62 -11.02 25.85
C CYS A 241 -3.03 -11.43 27.20
N PHE A 242 -2.19 -12.46 27.29
CA PHE A 242 -1.55 -12.92 28.53
C PHE A 242 -0.05 -12.60 28.60
N VAL A 243 0.39 -11.47 28.03
CA VAL A 243 1.81 -11.12 27.90
C VAL A 243 2.51 -11.01 29.27
N ASP A 244 1.84 -10.42 30.26
CA ASP A 244 2.41 -10.14 31.59
C ASP A 244 1.89 -11.07 32.71
N SER A 245 1.08 -12.08 32.37
CA SER A 245 0.37 -12.89 33.35
C SER A 245 0.42 -14.38 33.01
N ARG A 246 0.19 -15.24 34.01
CA ARG A 246 0.04 -16.68 33.75
C ARG A 246 -1.31 -16.92 33.07
N PRO A 247 -1.38 -17.60 31.92
CA PRO A 247 -2.64 -17.74 31.19
C PRO A 247 -3.61 -18.65 31.94
N VAL A 248 -4.70 -18.10 32.45
CA VAL A 248 -5.82 -18.88 33.02
C VAL A 248 -7.03 -18.71 32.11
N ALA A 249 -7.36 -19.76 31.36
CA ALA A 249 -8.46 -19.68 30.40
C ALA A 249 -9.34 -20.95 30.41
N ASN A 250 -10.65 -20.78 30.36
CA ASN A 250 -11.61 -21.86 30.25
C ASN A 250 -12.63 -21.56 29.16
N ILE A 251 -12.53 -22.26 28.03
CA ILE A 251 -13.35 -22.06 26.84
C ILE A 251 -14.22 -23.30 26.63
N SER A 252 -15.50 -23.19 26.97
CA SER A 252 -16.51 -24.23 26.75
C SER A 252 -17.30 -23.95 25.47
N THR A 253 -16.98 -24.72 24.42
CA THR A 253 -17.68 -24.74 23.12
C THR A 253 -17.61 -26.15 22.53
N ASN A 254 -18.59 -26.49 21.69
CA ASN A 254 -18.68 -27.77 20.98
C ASN A 254 -18.71 -27.62 19.44
N GLN A 255 -18.73 -26.38 18.92
CA GLN A 255 -18.91 -26.09 17.49
C GLN A 255 -17.72 -25.34 16.87
N LEU A 256 -16.58 -25.33 17.56
CA LEU A 256 -15.41 -24.56 17.13
C LEU A 256 -14.79 -25.17 15.88
N ILE A 257 -14.83 -24.42 14.77
CA ILE A 257 -14.27 -24.81 13.47
C ILE A 257 -12.93 -24.12 13.18
N TRP A 258 -12.70 -22.96 13.81
CA TRP A 258 -11.52 -22.13 13.60
C TRP A 258 -11.01 -21.58 14.93
N LEU A 259 -9.74 -21.83 15.21
CA LEU A 259 -9.05 -21.38 16.41
C LEU A 259 -7.75 -20.68 16.01
N GLN A 260 -7.56 -19.45 16.49
CA GLN A 260 -6.29 -18.73 16.44
C GLN A 260 -5.83 -18.47 17.88
N TRP A 261 -4.72 -19.10 18.25
CA TRP A 261 -4.12 -18.96 19.57
C TRP A 261 -2.69 -18.47 19.42
N LEU A 262 -2.51 -17.16 19.54
CA LEU A 262 -1.23 -16.46 19.39
C LEU A 262 -0.84 -15.84 20.73
N ASP A 263 -0.82 -16.68 21.75
CA ASP A 263 -0.60 -16.28 23.13
C ASP A 263 0.09 -17.42 23.90
N VAL A 264 0.51 -17.15 25.13
CA VAL A 264 1.09 -18.17 26.01
C VAL A 264 0.05 -19.28 26.25
N TYR A 265 0.49 -20.54 26.18
CA TYR A 265 -0.38 -21.70 26.38
C TYR A 265 0.22 -22.64 27.44
N ASP A 266 -0.55 -22.89 28.50
CA ASP A 266 -0.22 -23.88 29.54
C ASP A 266 -1.43 -24.82 29.68
N PRO A 267 -1.32 -26.11 29.31
CA PRO A 267 -2.46 -27.04 29.35
C PRO A 267 -2.95 -27.33 30.78
N THR A 268 -2.18 -26.98 31.82
CA THR A 268 -2.62 -27.15 33.21
C THR A 268 -3.64 -26.09 33.63
N THR A 269 -3.58 -24.89 33.03
CA THR A 269 -4.43 -23.74 33.36
C THR A 269 -5.36 -23.31 32.22
N VAL A 270 -5.03 -23.67 30.97
CA VAL A 270 -5.82 -23.39 29.78
C VAL A 270 -6.62 -24.62 29.37
N LYS A 271 -7.94 -24.56 29.59
CA LYS A 271 -8.91 -25.58 29.18
C LYS A 271 -9.64 -25.11 27.94
N LEU A 272 -9.33 -25.73 26.81
CA LEU A 272 -10.09 -25.60 25.58
C LEU A 272 -11.04 -26.80 25.54
N GLY A 273 -12.35 -26.56 25.40
CA GLY A 273 -13.40 -27.58 25.48
C GLY A 273 -13.32 -28.65 24.40
N ASN A 274 -14.46 -29.02 23.80
CA ASN A 274 -14.43 -30.07 22.77
C ASN A 274 -13.94 -29.51 21.42
N LEU A 275 -12.72 -29.86 21.03
CA LEU A 275 -12.10 -29.43 19.77
C LEU A 275 -12.26 -30.44 18.62
N ALA A 276 -13.14 -31.45 18.75
CA ALA A 276 -13.31 -32.50 17.74
C ALA A 276 -13.75 -32.00 16.35
N GLN A 277 -14.44 -30.84 16.28
CA GLN A 277 -14.88 -30.23 15.02
C GLN A 277 -13.88 -29.25 14.41
N LEU A 278 -12.71 -29.05 15.04
CA LEU A 278 -11.75 -28.05 14.62
C LEU A 278 -11.18 -28.39 13.24
N GLN A 279 -11.41 -27.50 12.25
CA GLN A 279 -10.91 -27.66 10.90
C GLN A 279 -9.64 -26.85 10.66
N GLN A 280 -9.53 -25.69 11.30
CA GLN A 280 -8.40 -24.79 11.13
C GLN A 280 -7.84 -24.32 12.47
N LEU A 281 -6.52 -24.48 12.62
CA LEU A 281 -5.74 -23.97 13.74
C LEU A 281 -4.71 -22.95 13.22
N VAL A 282 -4.56 -21.86 13.96
CA VAL A 282 -3.55 -20.83 13.72
C VAL A 282 -2.73 -20.66 14.98
N GLY A 283 -1.40 -20.71 14.86
CA GLY A 283 -0.49 -20.58 15.99
C GLY A 283 0.85 -20.00 15.58
N THR A 284 1.63 -19.58 16.58
CA THR A 284 3.00 -19.11 16.42
C THR A 284 3.98 -20.15 16.96
N ILE A 285 5.12 -20.30 16.28
CA ILE A 285 6.29 -21.02 16.77
C ILE A 285 7.47 -20.06 16.69
N HIS A 286 8.15 -19.88 17.81
CA HIS A 286 9.43 -19.17 17.84
C HIS A 286 10.51 -20.15 17.39
N VAL A 287 11.28 -19.77 16.36
CA VAL A 287 12.34 -20.64 15.80
C VAL A 287 13.54 -20.75 16.74
N TYR A 288 13.82 -19.67 17.48
CA TYR A 288 14.86 -19.59 18.48
C TYR A 288 14.27 -19.23 19.84
N ARG A 289 14.84 -19.80 20.91
CA ARG A 289 14.41 -19.54 22.29
C ARG A 289 14.64 -18.07 22.65
N LEU A 290 13.60 -17.39 23.11
CA LEU A 290 13.69 -16.06 23.70
C LEU A 290 14.14 -16.18 25.17
N HIS A 291 14.92 -15.22 25.66
CA HIS A 291 15.38 -15.18 27.06
C HIS A 291 14.24 -14.97 28.08
N HIS A 292 13.01 -14.67 27.62
CA HIS A 292 11.85 -14.52 28.49
C HIS A 292 11.17 -15.88 28.76
N PRO A 293 11.00 -16.28 30.04
CA PRO A 293 10.44 -17.58 30.42
C PRO A 293 8.96 -17.78 30.04
N LEU A 294 8.24 -16.72 29.68
CA LEU A 294 6.82 -16.77 29.30
C LEU A 294 6.59 -17.29 27.86
N PHE A 295 7.58 -17.21 26.98
CA PHE A 295 7.49 -17.72 25.59
C PHE A 295 7.98 -19.16 25.45
N SER A 296 7.60 -20.03 26.39
CA SER A 296 7.71 -21.47 26.12
C SER A 296 6.81 -21.82 24.93
N ASN A 297 7.24 -22.74 24.07
CA ASN A 297 6.50 -23.20 22.89
C ASN A 297 5.23 -24.01 23.28
N GLY A 298 4.38 -23.47 24.16
CA GLY A 298 3.14 -24.10 24.63
C GLY A 298 2.19 -24.46 23.48
N PHE A 299 2.27 -23.74 22.36
CA PHE A 299 1.55 -24.11 21.13
C PHE A 299 1.88 -25.53 20.63
N LEU A 300 3.09 -26.05 20.87
CA LEU A 300 3.43 -27.45 20.54
C LEU A 300 2.58 -28.44 21.36
N GLN A 301 2.33 -28.14 22.64
CA GLN A 301 1.48 -28.98 23.49
C GLN A 301 0.01 -28.91 23.07
N LEU A 302 -0.43 -27.79 22.49
CA LEU A 302 -1.75 -27.67 21.87
C LEU A 302 -1.83 -28.50 20.57
N LEU A 303 -0.81 -28.43 19.71
CA LEU A 303 -0.73 -29.23 18.48
C LEU A 303 -0.81 -30.74 18.77
N ASP A 304 -0.18 -31.18 19.85
CA ASP A 304 -0.13 -32.58 20.30
C ASP A 304 -1.52 -33.20 20.60
N GLN A 305 -2.53 -32.37 20.85
CA GLN A 305 -3.90 -32.81 21.11
C GLN A 305 -4.62 -33.26 19.82
N PHE A 306 -4.09 -32.92 18.65
CA PHE A 306 -4.72 -33.21 17.36
C PHE A 306 -4.02 -34.37 16.64
N GLN A 307 -4.81 -35.34 16.19
CA GLN A 307 -4.33 -36.39 15.29
C GLN A 307 -4.48 -35.99 13.82
N VAL A 308 -5.55 -35.27 13.49
CA VAL A 308 -5.89 -34.82 12.14
C VAL A 308 -6.39 -33.38 12.21
N ILE A 309 -5.92 -32.53 11.30
CA ILE A 309 -6.44 -31.18 11.10
C ILE A 309 -6.47 -30.84 9.62
N GLN A 310 -7.56 -30.28 9.11
CA GLN A 310 -7.67 -30.02 7.68
C GLN A 310 -6.66 -28.96 7.22
N LYS A 311 -6.58 -27.85 7.97
CA LYS A 311 -5.77 -26.68 7.63
C LYS A 311 -5.01 -26.17 8.85
N LEU A 312 -3.68 -26.08 8.72
CA LEU A 312 -2.83 -25.47 9.72
C LEU A 312 -2.23 -24.18 9.18
N LYS A 313 -2.33 -23.10 9.95
CA LYS A 313 -1.58 -21.86 9.69
C LYS A 313 -0.52 -21.70 10.78
N LEU A 314 0.75 -21.67 10.40
CA LEU A 314 1.86 -21.46 11.32
C LEU A 314 2.47 -20.09 11.05
N MET A 315 2.74 -19.35 12.11
CA MET A 315 3.56 -18.15 12.06
C MET A 315 4.92 -18.50 12.65
N LEU A 316 5.96 -18.42 11.84
CA LEU A 316 7.33 -18.68 12.27
C LEU A 316 8.00 -17.34 12.54
N PHE A 317 8.34 -17.12 13.80
CA PHE A 317 8.93 -15.88 14.27
C PHE A 317 10.43 -16.04 14.52
N TYR A 318 11.23 -15.19 13.87
CA TYR A 318 12.66 -15.04 14.10
C TYR A 318 12.88 -13.75 14.89
N PRO A 319 13.50 -13.78 16.08
CA PRO A 319 13.85 -12.54 16.77
C PRO A 319 14.89 -11.75 15.98
N LYS A 320 14.93 -10.43 16.16
CA LYS A 320 15.91 -9.56 15.51
C LYS A 320 17.34 -9.98 15.89
N ASP A 321 17.59 -10.19 17.18
CA ASP A 321 18.85 -10.70 17.71
C ASP A 321 18.78 -12.20 18.01
N ILE A 322 19.42 -13.00 17.14
CA ILE A 322 19.48 -14.46 17.31
C ILE A 322 20.73 -14.90 18.10
N GLY A 323 21.82 -14.11 18.11
CA GLY A 323 23.00 -14.34 18.98
C GLY A 323 23.41 -15.82 19.16
N ILE A 324 23.46 -16.28 20.42
CA ILE A 324 23.72 -17.67 20.85
C ILE A 324 22.39 -18.37 21.23
N SER A 325 21.24 -17.84 20.78
CA SER A 325 19.94 -18.40 21.12
C SER A 325 19.81 -19.83 20.60
N GLN A 326 19.27 -20.71 21.43
CA GLN A 326 19.09 -22.11 21.09
C GLN A 326 18.02 -22.27 20.00
N TYR A 327 18.33 -23.01 18.94
CA TYR A 327 17.36 -23.43 17.93
C TYR A 327 16.39 -24.43 18.55
N VAL A 328 15.07 -24.17 18.47
CA VAL A 328 14.03 -24.95 19.17
C VAL A 328 13.07 -25.66 18.23
N MET A 329 13.26 -25.56 16.91
CA MET A 329 12.40 -26.30 15.98
C MET A 329 12.53 -27.82 16.14
N GLU A 330 13.63 -28.33 16.68
CA GLU A 330 13.79 -29.76 16.99
C GLU A 330 12.79 -30.28 18.03
N ASP A 331 12.28 -29.40 18.91
CA ASP A 331 11.22 -29.73 19.87
C ASP A 331 9.89 -30.08 19.16
N LEU A 332 9.69 -29.56 17.94
CA LEU A 332 8.58 -29.95 17.07
C LEU A 332 8.88 -31.34 16.47
N THR A 333 8.52 -32.38 17.20
CA THR A 333 8.79 -33.78 16.82
C THR A 333 7.70 -34.39 15.92
N LYS A 334 6.48 -33.87 15.97
CA LYS A 334 5.33 -34.35 15.21
C LYS A 334 4.38 -33.21 14.83
N LEU A 335 3.68 -33.38 13.71
CA LEU A 335 2.55 -32.55 13.31
C LEU A 335 1.31 -33.42 13.07
N PRO A 336 0.10 -32.90 13.33
CA PRO A 336 -1.13 -33.61 12.97
C PRO A 336 -1.18 -33.88 11.46
N ARG A 337 -1.89 -34.92 11.04
CA ARG A 337 -2.12 -35.15 9.60
C ARG A 337 -2.91 -33.99 9.03
N LEU A 338 -2.38 -33.35 7.99
CA LEU A 338 -2.97 -32.14 7.41
C LEU A 338 -2.86 -32.09 5.89
N THR A 339 -3.84 -31.42 5.27
CA THR A 339 -3.93 -31.30 3.79
C THR A 339 -3.57 -29.92 3.28
N ILE A 340 -3.73 -28.88 4.11
CA ILE A 340 -3.44 -27.49 3.77
C ILE A 340 -2.52 -26.89 4.84
N LEU A 341 -1.36 -26.40 4.43
CA LEU A 341 -0.42 -25.68 5.28
C LEU A 341 -0.25 -24.26 4.76
N THR A 342 -0.41 -23.28 5.65
CA THR A 342 -0.02 -21.88 5.39
C THR A 342 1.07 -21.52 6.38
N ILE A 343 2.18 -20.98 5.91
CA ILE A 343 3.27 -20.51 6.76
C ILE A 343 3.45 -19.02 6.52
N PHE A 344 3.31 -18.24 7.58
CA PHE A 344 3.71 -16.84 7.63
C PHE A 344 5.10 -16.80 8.24
N LEU A 345 6.05 -16.19 7.56
CA LEU A 345 7.44 -16.11 7.99
C LEU A 345 7.78 -14.67 8.28
N GLN A 346 8.04 -14.37 9.55
CA GLN A 346 8.63 -13.12 9.99
C GLN A 346 10.10 -13.40 10.29
N HIS A 347 10.95 -13.25 9.27
CA HIS A 347 12.32 -13.73 9.32
C HIS A 347 13.35 -12.68 9.73
N ASN A 348 12.99 -11.38 9.77
CA ASN A 348 13.86 -10.29 10.23
C ASN A 348 15.30 -10.36 9.67
N GLY A 349 15.43 -10.63 8.36
CA GLY A 349 16.74 -10.76 7.68
C GLY A 349 17.48 -12.10 7.83
N HIS A 350 16.98 -13.03 8.65
CA HIS A 350 17.60 -14.34 8.89
C HIS A 350 17.20 -15.42 7.88
N THR A 351 18.05 -16.44 7.71
CA THR A 351 17.72 -17.59 6.85
C THR A 351 16.70 -18.51 7.49
N PHE A 352 15.66 -18.89 6.74
CA PHE A 352 14.52 -19.66 7.26
C PHE A 352 14.38 -21.08 6.71
N ALA A 353 15.25 -21.48 5.78
CA ALA A 353 15.14 -22.73 5.03
C ALA A 353 15.15 -23.98 5.92
N ALA A 354 15.96 -23.97 7.00
CA ALA A 354 16.04 -25.07 7.95
C ALA A 354 14.71 -25.33 8.68
N ALA A 355 14.08 -24.27 9.20
CA ALA A 355 12.81 -24.39 9.91
C ALA A 355 11.68 -24.86 8.97
N LEU A 356 11.65 -24.32 7.74
CA LEU A 356 10.68 -24.75 6.73
C LEU A 356 10.88 -26.22 6.35
N PHE A 357 12.12 -26.65 6.12
CA PHE A 357 12.43 -28.05 5.81
C PHE A 357 11.98 -28.97 6.93
N HIS A 358 12.27 -28.62 8.18
CA HIS A 358 11.85 -29.38 9.35
C HIS A 358 10.33 -29.49 9.46
N VAL A 359 9.58 -28.43 9.18
CA VAL A 359 8.11 -28.49 9.15
C VAL A 359 7.61 -29.38 8.01
N LEU A 360 8.12 -29.18 6.79
CA LEU A 360 7.66 -29.90 5.61
C LEU A 360 7.96 -31.41 5.67
N ARG A 361 9.06 -31.83 6.30
CA ARG A 361 9.41 -33.26 6.44
C ARG A 361 8.38 -34.06 7.21
N MET A 362 7.59 -33.41 8.07
CA MET A 362 6.51 -34.03 8.84
C MET A 362 5.16 -34.05 8.08
N CYS A 363 5.02 -33.29 6.99
CA CYS A 363 3.75 -33.10 6.28
C CYS A 363 3.58 -34.04 5.06
N ARG A 364 3.39 -35.34 5.31
CA ARG A 364 3.32 -36.37 4.23
C ARG A 364 2.08 -36.27 3.31
N ASP A 365 0.93 -35.90 3.85
CA ASP A 365 -0.35 -35.85 3.12
C ASP A 365 -0.69 -34.44 2.55
N LEU A 366 0.29 -33.54 2.57
CA LEU A 366 0.11 -32.14 2.21
C LEU A 366 -0.30 -31.98 0.74
N ARG A 367 -1.43 -31.30 0.48
CA ARG A 367 -1.95 -31.06 -0.88
C ARG A 367 -1.80 -29.61 -1.33
N LYS A 368 -1.85 -28.66 -0.40
CA LYS A 368 -1.69 -27.23 -0.67
C LYS A 368 -0.74 -26.60 0.34
N LEU A 369 0.29 -25.93 -0.17
CA LEU A 369 1.21 -25.11 0.60
C LEU A 369 1.02 -23.63 0.22
N THR A 370 1.00 -22.76 1.22
CA THR A 370 1.05 -21.31 1.02
C THR A 370 2.14 -20.72 1.91
N LEU A 371 3.12 -20.04 1.31
CA LEU A 371 4.22 -19.38 2.01
C LEU A 371 4.06 -17.88 1.85
N LEU A 372 4.06 -17.15 2.95
CA LEU A 372 3.98 -15.70 2.99
C LEU A 372 5.23 -15.21 3.71
N LEU A 373 6.19 -14.70 2.95
CA LEU A 373 7.47 -14.21 3.45
C LEU A 373 7.33 -12.70 3.65
N HIS A 374 7.46 -12.23 4.90
CA HIS A 374 7.35 -10.82 5.23
C HIS A 374 8.57 -10.38 6.03
N ASN A 375 9.20 -9.29 5.61
CA ASN A 375 10.22 -8.61 6.40
C ASN A 375 9.60 -7.41 7.13
N SER A 376 9.63 -7.43 8.47
CA SER A 376 8.95 -6.41 9.30
C SER A 376 9.70 -5.08 9.44
N ASP A 377 10.99 -5.02 9.09
CA ASP A 377 11.79 -3.79 9.21
C ASP A 377 12.09 -3.22 7.81
N LEU A 378 11.47 -2.06 7.52
CA LEU A 378 11.73 -1.23 6.35
C LEU A 378 12.94 -0.28 6.55
N GLU A 379 13.51 -0.25 7.76
CA GLU A 379 14.73 0.51 8.07
C GLU A 379 15.95 -0.42 8.08
N ALA A 380 16.82 -0.23 7.09
CA ALA A 380 18.06 -0.97 6.86
C ALA A 380 17.91 -2.50 6.71
N SER A 381 18.35 -3.02 5.57
CA SER A 381 18.55 -4.45 5.35
C SER A 381 19.53 -5.01 6.41
N TYR A 382 19.01 -5.52 7.52
CA TYR A 382 19.77 -6.38 8.43
C TYR A 382 20.09 -7.67 7.66
N MET A 383 21.21 -7.69 6.94
CA MET A 383 21.75 -8.94 6.40
C MET A 383 22.16 -9.82 7.59
N CYS A 384 21.69 -11.07 7.65
CA CYS A 384 22.10 -12.03 8.70
C CYS A 384 23.64 -12.00 8.80
N PRO A 385 24.23 -11.70 9.99
CA PRO A 385 25.68 -11.56 10.14
C PRO A 385 26.42 -12.81 9.66
N SER A 386 27.57 -12.66 8.99
CA SER A 386 28.39 -13.79 8.57
C SER A 386 28.80 -14.63 9.78
N GLY A 387 28.37 -15.90 9.83
CA GLY A 387 28.58 -16.80 10.98
C GLY A 387 27.42 -16.86 11.97
N CYS A 388 26.27 -16.25 11.68
CA CYS A 388 25.07 -16.43 12.46
C CYS A 388 24.60 -17.89 12.45
N VAL A 389 24.07 -18.35 13.59
CA VAL A 389 23.46 -19.69 13.71
C VAL A 389 22.21 -19.87 12.85
N CYS A 390 21.72 -18.82 12.19
CA CYS A 390 20.57 -18.84 11.27
C CYS A 390 20.72 -19.87 10.12
N ASP A 391 21.95 -20.12 9.63
CA ASP A 391 22.21 -21.03 8.50
C ASP A 391 22.38 -22.51 8.93
N GLN A 392 22.36 -22.80 10.23
CA GLN A 392 22.36 -24.16 10.78
C GLN A 392 20.99 -24.50 11.39
N PRO A 393 20.47 -25.73 11.21
CA PRO A 393 21.07 -26.88 10.50
C PRO A 393 21.01 -26.78 8.97
N THR A 394 21.99 -27.41 8.30
CA THR A 394 22.12 -27.39 6.82
C THR A 394 21.51 -28.61 6.13
N ASP A 395 20.76 -29.46 6.83
CA ASP A 395 20.21 -30.71 6.30
C ASP A 395 19.30 -30.48 5.09
N TRP A 396 18.58 -29.36 5.10
CA TRP A 396 17.80 -28.92 3.96
C TRP A 396 18.65 -28.75 2.69
N LYS A 397 19.98 -28.59 2.80
CA LYS A 397 20.94 -28.43 1.69
C LYS A 397 21.42 -29.77 1.11
N THR A 398 21.21 -30.90 1.77
CA THR A 398 21.75 -32.21 1.34
C THR A 398 20.70 -33.31 1.30
N GLU A 399 19.71 -33.28 2.19
CA GLU A 399 18.68 -34.31 2.28
C GLU A 399 17.62 -34.20 1.18
N GLU A 400 17.15 -35.36 0.71
CA GLU A 400 16.04 -35.47 -0.22
C GLU A 400 14.72 -35.60 0.54
N LEU A 401 13.76 -34.73 0.19
CA LEU A 401 12.39 -34.79 0.69
C LEU A 401 11.46 -35.09 -0.48
N THR A 402 10.39 -35.86 -0.24
CA THR A 402 9.38 -36.13 -1.26
C THR A 402 7.98 -35.76 -0.76
N LEU A 403 7.38 -34.75 -1.38
CA LEU A 403 6.02 -34.27 -1.10
C LEU A 403 5.04 -34.83 -2.13
N ASN A 404 4.83 -36.15 -2.07
CA ASN A 404 4.09 -36.95 -3.07
C ASN A 404 2.61 -36.54 -3.27
N CYS A 405 2.04 -35.78 -2.34
CA CYS A 405 0.64 -35.33 -2.42
C CYS A 405 0.49 -33.85 -2.81
N LEU A 406 1.60 -33.10 -2.91
CA LEU A 406 1.56 -31.64 -3.04
C LEU A 406 1.15 -31.21 -4.45
N GLN A 407 -0.06 -30.65 -4.58
CA GLN A 407 -0.65 -30.27 -5.86
C GLN A 407 -0.66 -28.77 -6.11
N LYS A 408 -0.67 -27.95 -5.06
CA LYS A 408 -0.81 -26.49 -5.17
C LYS A 408 0.20 -25.80 -4.27
N VAL A 409 0.98 -24.88 -4.85
CA VAL A 409 1.91 -24.03 -4.11
C VAL A 409 1.60 -22.58 -4.43
N ALA A 410 1.46 -21.77 -3.39
CA ALA A 410 1.39 -20.32 -3.48
C ALA A 410 2.53 -19.73 -2.64
N ILE A 411 3.33 -18.84 -3.21
CA ILE A 411 4.45 -18.20 -2.53
C ILE A 411 4.33 -16.70 -2.75
N ASP A 412 4.40 -15.94 -1.67
CA ASP A 412 4.54 -14.49 -1.68
C ASP A 412 5.93 -14.17 -1.14
N MET A 413 6.78 -13.52 -1.94
CA MET A 413 8.21 -13.36 -1.66
C MET A 413 8.67 -11.92 -1.83
N GLU A 414 9.76 -11.59 -1.14
CA GLU A 414 10.59 -10.39 -1.36
C GLU A 414 11.88 -10.84 -2.09
N GLU A 415 12.53 -9.99 -2.90
CA GLU A 415 13.71 -10.41 -3.70
C GLU A 415 14.95 -10.69 -2.83
N ALA A 416 15.13 -11.94 -2.35
CA ALA A 416 16.37 -12.37 -1.69
C ALA A 416 16.87 -13.76 -2.14
N ASP A 417 18.18 -13.89 -2.41
CA ASP A 417 18.83 -15.08 -3.01
C ASP A 417 18.61 -16.39 -2.24
N HIS A 418 18.57 -16.33 -0.90
CA HIS A 418 18.34 -17.50 -0.05
C HIS A 418 16.91 -18.06 -0.20
N GLN A 419 15.95 -17.21 -0.56
CA GLN A 419 14.56 -17.61 -0.80
C GLN A 419 14.46 -18.39 -2.12
N VAL A 420 15.16 -17.93 -3.16
CA VAL A 420 15.21 -18.59 -4.48
C VAL A 420 15.83 -19.99 -4.38
N ALA A 421 16.90 -20.16 -3.61
CA ALA A 421 17.54 -21.46 -3.39
C ALA A 421 16.59 -22.48 -2.74
N PHE A 422 15.84 -22.06 -1.72
CA PHE A 422 14.84 -22.90 -1.08
C PHE A 422 13.68 -23.25 -2.03
N VAL A 423 13.16 -22.27 -2.77
CA VAL A 423 12.05 -22.49 -3.72
C VAL A 423 12.43 -23.45 -4.84
N LYS A 424 13.66 -23.36 -5.38
CA LYS A 424 14.18 -24.35 -6.34
C LYS A 424 14.13 -25.76 -5.78
N ARG A 425 14.52 -25.91 -4.52
CA ARG A 425 14.47 -27.18 -3.79
C ARG A 425 13.05 -27.68 -3.56
N LEU A 426 12.15 -26.80 -3.14
CA LEU A 426 10.73 -27.13 -2.96
C LEU A 426 10.13 -27.73 -4.23
N PHE A 427 10.51 -27.21 -5.41
CA PHE A 427 10.07 -27.78 -6.68
C PHE A 427 10.66 -29.16 -6.98
N THR A 428 11.89 -29.45 -6.54
CA THR A 428 12.43 -30.81 -6.65
C THR A 428 11.70 -31.82 -5.75
N TRP A 429 11.16 -31.38 -4.61
CA TRP A 429 10.41 -32.25 -3.70
C TRP A 429 8.95 -32.51 -4.13
N ALA A 430 8.38 -31.60 -4.92
CA ALA A 430 6.96 -31.57 -5.28
C ALA A 430 6.66 -32.30 -6.62
N VAL A 431 6.72 -33.63 -6.62
CA VAL A 431 6.65 -34.45 -7.84
C VAL A 431 5.30 -34.46 -8.59
N VAL A 432 4.17 -34.12 -7.94
CA VAL A 432 2.81 -34.14 -8.54
C VAL A 432 2.16 -32.76 -8.63
N LEU A 433 2.98 -31.71 -8.65
CA LEU A 433 2.54 -30.32 -8.60
C LEU A 433 1.70 -29.92 -9.83
N LYS A 434 0.49 -29.38 -9.61
CA LYS A 434 -0.46 -29.01 -10.67
C LYS A 434 -0.59 -27.50 -10.87
N LYS A 435 -0.42 -26.72 -9.80
CA LYS A 435 -0.60 -25.25 -9.84
C LYS A 435 0.43 -24.56 -8.96
N ILE A 436 1.05 -23.53 -9.54
CA ILE A 436 1.99 -22.64 -8.85
C ILE A 436 1.47 -21.22 -8.99
N LYS A 437 1.50 -20.47 -7.89
CA LYS A 437 1.34 -19.01 -7.88
C LYS A 437 2.54 -18.43 -7.16
N ILE A 438 3.27 -17.53 -7.81
CA ILE A 438 4.34 -16.74 -7.17
C ILE A 438 3.91 -15.28 -7.28
N ALA A 439 3.87 -14.60 -6.15
CA ALA A 439 3.72 -13.16 -6.04
C ALA A 439 5.03 -12.57 -5.52
N PHE A 440 5.42 -11.41 -6.05
CA PHE A 440 6.60 -10.68 -5.63
C PHE A 440 6.13 -9.36 -5.02
N HIS A 441 6.54 -9.11 -3.78
CA HIS A 441 6.43 -7.80 -3.16
C HIS A 441 7.64 -6.98 -3.59
N LEU A 442 7.40 -5.81 -4.21
CA LEU A 442 8.45 -4.89 -4.63
C LEU A 442 9.01 -4.14 -3.41
N SER A 443 10.02 -4.71 -2.74
CA SER A 443 10.85 -4.03 -1.73
C SER A 443 12.28 -3.87 -2.24
N ILE A 444 12.67 -2.61 -2.49
CA ILE A 444 14.01 -2.23 -2.98
C ILE A 444 14.98 -2.28 -1.80
N SER A 445 16.04 -3.07 -1.88
CA SER A 445 17.26 -2.80 -1.10
C SER A 445 18.51 -3.29 -1.84
N GLU A 446 19.35 -2.32 -2.25
CA GLU A 446 20.70 -2.56 -2.75
C GLU A 446 21.62 -2.93 -1.59
N SER A 447 22.44 -3.99 -1.70
CA SER A 447 23.82 -3.90 -1.23
C SER A 447 24.77 -4.90 -1.89
N LYS A 448 26.01 -4.44 -1.98
CA LYS A 448 27.19 -4.94 -2.70
C LYS A 448 27.70 -6.27 -2.15
N VAL A 449 28.54 -6.97 -2.94
CA VAL A 449 29.90 -7.39 -2.49
C VAL A 449 30.77 -7.97 -3.64
N LEU A 450 32.00 -7.42 -3.68
CA LEU A 450 33.33 -7.93 -4.07
C LEU A 450 33.59 -8.71 -5.38
N ARG A 451 34.56 -8.14 -6.12
CA ARG A 451 35.30 -8.70 -7.26
C ARG A 451 36.25 -9.84 -6.82
N PRO A 452 36.67 -10.69 -7.78
CA PRO A 452 38.10 -10.79 -8.07
C PRO A 452 38.46 -10.39 -9.51
N GLN A 453 39.69 -9.91 -9.65
CA GLN A 453 40.37 -9.44 -10.87
C GLN A 453 40.60 -10.56 -11.89
N CYS A 454 40.72 -10.21 -13.18
CA CYS A 454 41.92 -10.48 -13.99
C CYS A 454 41.87 -9.82 -15.39
N HIS A 455 43.07 -9.61 -15.92
CA HIS A 455 43.50 -8.66 -16.97
C HIS A 455 43.04 -8.93 -18.41
N GLY A 456 43.08 -7.89 -19.26
CA GLY A 456 43.19 -8.02 -20.71
C GLY A 456 43.21 -6.68 -21.45
N ARG A 457 44.36 -6.34 -22.03
CA ARG A 457 44.71 -5.09 -22.74
C ARG A 457 43.99 -4.91 -24.09
N ALA A 458 43.74 -3.63 -24.40
CA ALA A 458 43.93 -2.89 -25.66
C ALA A 458 43.92 -3.65 -27.01
N GLN A 459 43.26 -3.09 -28.03
CA GLN A 459 43.91 -2.13 -28.95
C GLN A 459 42.93 -1.54 -29.97
N GLU A 460 43.12 -0.26 -30.25
CA GLU A 460 42.59 0.51 -31.37
C GLU A 460 43.08 -0.07 -32.71
N ASP A 461 42.32 0.16 -33.78
CA ASP A 461 42.97 0.73 -34.97
C ASP A 461 42.04 1.59 -35.82
N GLN A 462 42.64 2.65 -36.36
CA GLN A 462 42.08 3.73 -37.15
C GLN A 462 42.04 3.38 -38.64
N GLY A 463 41.21 4.10 -39.42
CA GLY A 463 41.35 4.04 -40.88
C GLY A 463 40.36 4.90 -41.68
N ARG A 464 40.81 6.13 -42.00
CA ARG A 464 40.37 7.10 -43.04
C ARG A 464 39.61 6.51 -44.24
N GLY A 465 38.71 7.18 -44.96
CA GLY A 465 38.38 8.59 -45.11
C GLY A 465 37.92 8.80 -46.58
N GLY A 466 36.89 9.62 -46.82
CA GLY A 466 36.46 9.96 -48.19
C GLY A 466 35.22 10.87 -48.23
N ARG A 467 35.43 12.15 -48.55
CA ARG A 467 34.40 13.20 -48.64
C ARG A 467 33.62 13.13 -49.96
N ARG A 468 32.28 13.25 -49.91
CA ARG A 468 31.44 13.99 -50.86
C ARG A 468 30.14 14.44 -50.17
N LEU A 469 29.81 15.72 -50.30
CA LEU A 469 28.53 16.37 -49.93
C LEU A 469 28.21 17.39 -51.06
N PRO A 470 26.97 17.89 -51.24
CA PRO A 470 25.71 17.55 -50.58
C PRO A 470 24.54 17.27 -51.57
N GLN A 471 23.72 16.26 -51.29
CA GLN A 471 22.35 16.14 -51.81
C GLN A 471 21.43 16.14 -50.58
N ARG A 472 21.20 17.33 -50.01
CA ARG A 472 20.58 17.51 -48.67
C ARG A 472 19.14 18.04 -48.59
N PRO A 473 18.37 18.34 -49.65
CA PRO A 473 16.97 18.70 -49.42
C PRO A 473 15.98 17.54 -49.16
N PRO A 474 16.07 16.33 -49.78
CA PRO A 474 15.03 15.30 -49.56
C PRO A 474 15.25 14.40 -48.33
N LEU A 475 16.49 14.29 -47.85
CA LEU A 475 16.90 13.35 -46.79
C LEU A 475 16.46 13.79 -45.39
N GLU A 476 16.45 15.10 -45.15
CA GLU A 476 16.03 15.70 -43.87
C GLU A 476 14.50 15.62 -43.68
N ILE A 477 13.75 15.79 -44.77
CA ILE A 477 12.29 15.68 -44.78
C ILE A 477 11.89 14.22 -44.51
N LEU A 478 12.54 13.26 -45.17
CA LEU A 478 12.26 11.83 -44.97
C LEU A 478 12.64 11.31 -43.57
N SER A 479 13.65 11.89 -42.91
CA SER A 479 14.02 11.50 -41.53
C SER A 479 13.06 11.99 -40.45
N ARG A 480 12.18 12.95 -40.78
CA ARG A 480 11.21 13.53 -39.84
C ARG A 480 9.81 12.93 -39.99
N LEU A 481 9.63 11.98 -40.91
CA LEU A 481 8.33 11.35 -41.16
C LEU A 481 8.16 10.06 -40.36
N PRO A 482 6.99 9.83 -39.72
CA PRO A 482 6.67 8.57 -39.04
C PRO A 482 6.73 7.36 -39.99
N ALA A 483 6.98 6.17 -39.45
CA ALA A 483 7.20 4.95 -40.25
C ALA A 483 6.04 4.62 -41.21
N LYS A 484 4.78 4.74 -40.77
CA LYS A 484 3.58 4.38 -41.56
C LYS A 484 3.45 5.18 -42.88
N PRO A 485 3.54 6.53 -42.92
CA PRO A 485 3.53 7.28 -44.18
C PRO A 485 4.78 7.06 -45.04
N LEU A 486 5.95 6.82 -44.43
CA LEU A 486 7.21 6.59 -45.14
C LEU A 486 7.16 5.36 -46.09
N PHE A 487 6.46 4.29 -45.68
CA PHE A 487 6.28 3.09 -46.51
C PHE A 487 5.41 3.33 -47.76
N ARG A 488 4.49 4.30 -47.73
CA ARG A 488 3.63 4.65 -48.89
C ARG A 488 4.40 5.42 -49.97
N PHE A 489 5.48 6.12 -49.61
CA PHE A 489 6.33 6.86 -50.56
C PHE A 489 7.23 5.96 -51.43
N LYS A 490 7.33 4.66 -51.13
CA LYS A 490 8.02 3.68 -52.00
C LYS A 490 7.39 3.59 -53.40
N CYS A 491 6.11 3.94 -53.51
CA CYS A 491 5.35 3.88 -54.76
C CYS A 491 5.54 5.11 -55.67
N VAL A 492 6.24 6.15 -55.21
CA VAL A 492 6.30 7.46 -55.90
C VAL A 492 7.37 7.53 -56.99
N SER A 493 8.52 6.87 -56.82
CA SER A 493 9.44 6.60 -57.93
C SER A 493 10.43 5.48 -57.60
N LYS A 494 11.02 4.87 -58.64
CA LYS A 494 12.07 3.84 -58.47
C LYS A 494 13.29 4.37 -57.69
N GLY A 495 13.64 5.65 -57.86
CA GLY A 495 14.73 6.29 -57.11
C GLY A 495 14.46 6.38 -55.60
N TRP A 496 13.22 6.70 -55.22
CA TRP A 496 12.81 6.77 -53.80
C TRP A 496 12.71 5.38 -53.17
N CYS A 497 12.26 4.38 -53.94
CA CYS A 497 12.22 3.00 -53.48
C CYS A 497 13.63 2.45 -53.18
N HIS A 498 14.62 2.72 -54.04
CA HIS A 498 16.02 2.34 -53.80
C HIS A 498 16.63 3.09 -52.61
N LEU A 499 16.35 4.38 -52.44
CA LEU A 499 16.87 5.19 -51.32
C LEU A 499 16.32 4.74 -49.96
N ILE A 500 15.04 4.34 -49.90
CA ILE A 500 14.41 3.79 -48.69
C ILE A 500 14.94 2.36 -48.41
N ALA A 501 15.13 1.53 -49.44
CA ALA A 501 15.66 0.17 -49.30
C ALA A 501 17.13 0.13 -48.85
N ASP A 502 18.00 0.96 -49.43
CA ASP A 502 19.43 1.03 -49.10
C ASP A 502 19.66 1.57 -47.66
N ARG A 503 18.76 2.43 -47.16
CA ARG A 503 18.79 2.95 -45.77
C ARG A 503 18.22 1.96 -44.73
N LEU A 504 17.24 1.13 -45.11
CA LEU A 504 16.72 0.04 -44.26
C LEU A 504 17.72 -1.11 -44.11
N GLY A 505 18.54 -1.37 -45.14
CA GLY A 505 19.60 -2.39 -45.11
C GLY A 505 20.86 -1.98 -44.34
N ARG A 506 21.16 -0.68 -44.23
CA ARG A 506 22.35 -0.15 -43.54
C ARG A 506 22.01 0.57 -42.24
N ARG A 507 21.62 -0.14 -41.16
CA ARG A 507 21.65 0.28 -39.72
C ARG A 507 21.31 1.76 -39.37
N LYS A 508 20.60 2.52 -40.23
CA LYS A 508 20.42 3.99 -40.13
C LYS A 508 18.97 4.41 -39.91
N PHE A 509 18.10 3.45 -39.59
CA PHE A 509 16.94 3.75 -38.78
C PHE A 509 17.32 3.46 -37.33
N PRO A 510 17.03 4.36 -36.37
CA PRO A 510 16.81 3.88 -35.01
C PRO A 510 15.71 2.83 -35.13
N GLN A 511 16.02 1.56 -34.81
CA GLN A 511 14.97 0.57 -34.67
C GLN A 511 14.01 1.14 -33.63
N THR A 512 12.74 1.29 -33.98
CA THR A 512 11.72 1.60 -32.99
C THR A 512 11.70 0.41 -32.04
N LEU A 513 12.24 0.60 -30.85
CA LEU A 513 12.31 -0.42 -29.83
C LEU A 513 10.89 -0.63 -29.29
N GLU A 514 10.22 -1.62 -29.85
CA GLU A 514 8.91 -2.06 -29.37
C GLU A 514 9.17 -3.13 -28.30
N GLY A 515 9.27 -2.69 -27.05
CA GLY A 515 9.58 -3.59 -25.96
C GLY A 515 9.66 -2.93 -24.59
N PHE A 516 9.86 -3.75 -23.57
CA PHE A 516 9.98 -3.31 -22.18
C PHE A 516 11.40 -3.54 -21.68
N PHE A 517 11.99 -2.54 -21.04
CA PHE A 517 13.15 -2.75 -20.17
C PHE A 517 12.64 -3.19 -18.80
N VAL A 518 13.11 -4.33 -18.32
CA VAL A 518 12.73 -4.92 -17.04
C VAL A 518 14.01 -5.15 -16.24
N GLY A 519 14.08 -4.61 -15.02
CA GLY A 519 15.16 -4.93 -14.10
C GLY A 519 15.01 -6.37 -13.62
N GLY A 520 16.06 -7.17 -13.77
CA GLY A 520 16.22 -8.42 -13.06
C GLY A 520 16.82 -8.09 -11.69
N GLY A 521 16.15 -8.46 -10.60
CA GLY A 521 16.63 -8.27 -9.23
C GLY A 521 17.86 -9.13 -8.86
N GLY A 522 18.78 -9.36 -9.79
CA GLY A 522 19.92 -10.29 -9.67
C GLY A 522 21.31 -9.69 -9.89
N GLY A 523 21.47 -8.38 -10.14
CA GLY A 523 22.79 -7.76 -10.24
C GLY A 523 22.83 -6.29 -10.68
N VAL A 524 23.98 -5.64 -10.47
CA VAL A 524 24.24 -4.27 -10.97
C VAL A 524 24.19 -4.28 -12.50
N ASN A 525 23.28 -3.50 -13.10
CA ASN A 525 23.01 -3.43 -14.55
C ASN A 525 22.34 -4.69 -15.15
N ASP A 526 21.67 -5.51 -14.35
CA ASP A 526 20.89 -6.66 -14.85
C ASP A 526 19.53 -6.20 -15.41
N TRP A 527 19.53 -5.52 -16.55
CA TRP A 527 18.29 -5.20 -17.27
C TRP A 527 18.08 -6.19 -18.41
N ARG A 528 16.82 -6.54 -18.65
CA ARG A 528 16.38 -7.36 -19.77
C ARG A 528 15.47 -6.54 -20.66
N PHE A 529 15.68 -6.63 -21.96
CA PHE A 529 14.76 -6.04 -22.94
C PHE A 529 13.83 -7.12 -23.49
N ILE A 530 12.55 -7.01 -23.18
CA ILE A 530 11.50 -7.88 -23.73
C ILE A 530 11.05 -7.29 -25.07
N ASN A 531 11.42 -7.96 -26.16
CA ASN A 531 11.04 -7.55 -27.52
C ASN A 531 9.60 -7.98 -27.84
N LEU A 532 8.73 -7.01 -28.14
CA LEU A 532 7.33 -7.25 -28.52
C LEU A 532 7.12 -7.34 -30.04
N SER A 533 8.12 -6.95 -30.84
CA SER A 533 7.99 -6.93 -32.31
C SER A 533 7.93 -8.31 -32.97
N GLY A 534 8.11 -9.40 -32.21
CA GLY A 534 8.13 -10.79 -32.71
C GLY A 534 9.28 -11.12 -33.66
N LYS A 535 10.19 -10.16 -33.91
CA LYS A 535 11.37 -10.34 -34.76
C LYS A 535 12.49 -10.99 -33.94
N SER A 536 13.24 -11.89 -34.57
CA SER A 536 14.17 -12.83 -33.93
C SER A 536 15.38 -12.21 -33.21
N VAL A 537 15.59 -10.89 -33.24
CA VAL A 537 16.74 -10.25 -32.58
C VAL A 537 16.40 -8.82 -32.13
N PRO A 538 16.40 -8.48 -30.83
CA PRO A 538 16.62 -7.11 -30.41
C PRO A 538 18.11 -6.75 -30.51
N LEU A 539 18.46 -5.68 -31.25
CA LEU A 539 19.83 -5.16 -31.38
C LEU A 539 20.23 -4.21 -30.23
N VAL A 540 19.74 -4.45 -29.00
CA VAL A 540 20.01 -3.56 -27.85
C VAL A 540 20.70 -4.33 -26.76
N ASP A 541 21.86 -3.81 -26.34
CA ASP A 541 22.54 -4.24 -25.13
C ASP A 541 21.76 -3.77 -23.91
N ALA A 542 20.90 -4.65 -23.40
CA ALA A 542 20.09 -4.37 -22.21
C ALA A 542 20.97 -4.14 -20.96
N SER A 543 22.22 -4.62 -20.94
CA SER A 543 23.15 -4.38 -19.84
C SER A 543 23.87 -3.03 -19.94
N PHE A 544 23.58 -2.23 -20.98
CA PHE A 544 24.17 -0.90 -21.24
C PHE A 544 25.69 -0.88 -21.09
N SER A 545 26.37 -1.92 -21.60
CA SER A 545 27.81 -2.09 -21.38
C SER A 545 28.65 -0.98 -21.98
N PHE A 546 28.13 -0.26 -22.98
CA PHE A 546 28.74 0.94 -23.54
C PHE A 546 28.85 2.10 -22.54
N LEU A 547 27.99 2.16 -21.51
CA LEU A 547 28.06 3.12 -20.41
C LEU A 547 28.93 2.59 -19.26
N THR A 548 28.71 1.34 -18.85
CA THR A 548 29.33 0.77 -17.64
C THR A 548 30.81 0.43 -17.79
N LYS A 549 31.32 0.40 -19.04
CA LYS A 549 32.75 0.27 -19.36
C LYS A 549 33.52 1.59 -19.31
N LEU A 550 32.85 2.74 -19.19
CA LEU A 550 33.50 4.05 -19.14
C LEU A 550 34.14 4.31 -17.76
N PRO A 551 35.32 4.95 -17.71
CA PRO A 551 35.97 5.29 -16.45
C PRO A 551 35.11 6.30 -15.67
N GLY A 552 34.69 5.93 -14.45
CA GLY A 552 33.87 6.78 -13.56
C GLY A 552 32.41 6.33 -13.41
N ILE A 553 31.86 5.57 -14.36
CA ILE A 553 30.46 5.11 -14.35
C ILE A 553 30.43 3.61 -14.02
N LYS A 554 30.22 3.27 -12.75
CA LYS A 554 30.22 1.87 -12.28
C LYS A 554 28.83 1.30 -12.01
N GLN A 555 27.89 2.15 -11.62
CA GLN A 555 26.52 1.78 -11.26
C GLN A 555 25.59 2.81 -11.90
N ILE A 556 24.57 2.36 -12.61
CA ILE A 556 23.54 3.22 -13.21
C ILE A 556 22.15 2.74 -12.78
N ASN A 557 21.32 3.65 -12.32
CA ASN A 557 19.92 3.40 -11.96
C ASN A 557 19.01 4.03 -13.01
N LEU A 558 18.11 3.25 -13.61
CA LEU A 558 17.19 3.76 -14.62
C LEU A 558 16.04 4.51 -13.95
N LEU A 559 15.97 5.83 -14.12
CA LEU A 559 14.93 6.67 -13.53
C LEU A 559 13.69 6.79 -14.41
N SER A 560 13.87 6.90 -15.74
CA SER A 560 12.76 7.13 -16.66
C SER A 560 13.11 6.78 -18.12
N ALA A 561 12.08 6.55 -18.94
CA ALA A 561 12.16 6.30 -20.37
C ALA A 561 11.14 7.16 -21.13
N HIS A 562 11.59 8.03 -22.04
CA HIS A 562 10.72 8.91 -22.85
C HIS A 562 11.15 8.98 -24.31
N ASN A 563 10.22 8.71 -25.23
CA ASN A 563 10.40 8.86 -26.69
C ASN A 563 11.71 8.29 -27.24
N GLY A 564 12.14 7.15 -26.69
CA GLY A 564 13.35 6.43 -27.12
C GLY A 564 14.65 6.86 -26.42
N LEU A 565 14.58 7.79 -25.46
CA LEU A 565 15.66 8.14 -24.54
C LEU A 565 15.42 7.53 -23.16
N LEU A 566 16.52 7.21 -22.48
CA LEU A 566 16.56 6.69 -21.11
C LEU A 566 17.34 7.66 -20.23
N LEU A 567 16.83 7.91 -19.02
CA LEU A 567 17.50 8.69 -17.99
C LEU A 567 18.07 7.74 -16.93
N PHE A 568 19.38 7.79 -16.75
CA PHE A 568 20.09 7.09 -15.69
C PHE A 568 20.61 8.06 -14.63
N GLU A 569 20.66 7.59 -13.40
CA GLU A 569 21.35 8.24 -12.28
C GLU A 569 22.58 7.41 -11.90
N HIS A 570 23.69 8.08 -11.59
CA HIS A 570 24.88 7.43 -11.05
C HIS A 570 25.52 8.30 -9.97
N LEU A 571 26.20 7.65 -9.02
CA LEU A 571 26.85 8.30 -7.89
C LEU A 571 28.36 8.45 -8.12
N ILE A 572 28.87 9.69 -8.07
CA ILE A 572 30.31 10.01 -8.11
C ILE A 572 30.65 10.91 -6.92
N ASP A 573 31.64 10.55 -6.10
CA ASP A 573 32.16 11.38 -5.00
C ASP A 573 31.06 12.02 -4.12
N CYS A 574 30.05 11.21 -3.76
CA CYS A 574 28.87 11.62 -2.98
C CYS A 574 27.95 12.66 -3.66
N ARG A 575 27.98 12.77 -4.99
CA ARG A 575 27.09 13.58 -5.82
C ARG A 575 26.33 12.70 -6.80
N TYR A 576 25.03 12.98 -6.97
CA TYR A 576 24.22 12.37 -8.02
C TYR A 576 24.48 13.10 -9.34
N GLU A 577 24.89 12.33 -10.35
CA GLU A 577 25.02 12.78 -11.73
C GLU A 577 24.06 11.97 -12.61
N TYR A 578 23.69 12.55 -13.75
CA TYR A 578 22.67 11.99 -14.63
C TYR A 578 23.25 11.68 -16.00
N ILE A 579 22.78 10.62 -16.63
CA ILE A 579 23.17 10.23 -17.99
C ILE A 579 21.89 10.05 -18.79
N VAL A 580 21.75 10.79 -19.89
CA VAL A 580 20.67 10.54 -20.86
C VAL A 580 21.24 9.74 -22.02
N CYS A 581 20.64 8.60 -22.35
CA CYS A 581 21.10 7.75 -23.44
C CYS A 581 19.99 7.30 -24.38
N SER A 582 20.35 7.10 -25.64
CA SER A 582 19.50 6.46 -26.64
C SER A 582 19.96 5.01 -26.80
N PRO A 583 19.21 4.02 -26.27
CA PRO A 583 19.55 2.60 -26.43
C PRO A 583 19.64 2.16 -27.90
N ALA A 584 18.88 2.81 -28.79
CA ALA A 584 18.86 2.45 -30.22
C ALA A 584 20.11 2.92 -30.99
N THR A 585 20.81 3.94 -30.48
CA THR A 585 21.99 4.52 -31.16
C THR A 585 23.26 4.44 -30.32
N GLU A 586 23.18 3.97 -29.06
CA GLU A 586 24.25 3.97 -28.06
C GLU A 586 24.86 5.37 -27.81
N GLN A 587 24.18 6.43 -28.26
CA GLN A 587 24.57 7.80 -27.99
C GLN A 587 24.12 8.19 -26.59
N TRP A 588 24.96 8.90 -25.87
CA TRP A 588 24.68 9.34 -24.51
C TRP A 588 25.29 10.71 -24.23
N MET A 589 24.74 11.39 -23.23
CA MET A 589 25.20 12.69 -22.76
C MET A 589 25.24 12.69 -21.22
N PRO A 590 26.37 13.07 -20.60
CA PRO A 590 26.42 13.31 -19.17
C PRO A 590 25.73 14.64 -18.87
N VAL A 591 24.97 14.66 -17.80
CA VAL A 591 24.30 15.83 -17.28
C VAL A 591 24.80 16.03 -15.85
N PRO A 592 25.58 17.10 -15.59
CA PRO A 592 26.07 17.36 -14.25
C PRO A 592 24.90 17.65 -13.32
N GLY A 593 25.01 17.31 -12.03
CA GLY A 593 24.03 17.79 -11.05
C GLY A 593 24.03 19.33 -10.98
N PRO A 594 22.91 19.98 -10.62
CA PRO A 594 22.92 21.41 -10.35
C PRO A 594 23.89 21.62 -9.16
N GLY A 595 24.92 22.46 -9.34
CA GLY A 595 26.07 22.57 -8.42
C GLY A 595 25.79 23.07 -7.00
N VAL A 596 24.55 23.02 -6.53
CA VAL A 596 24.09 23.41 -5.19
C VAL A 596 23.71 22.12 -4.44
N PRO A 597 24.45 21.69 -3.40
CA PRO A 597 24.01 20.55 -2.59
C PRO A 597 22.69 20.88 -1.89
N PRO A 598 21.81 19.88 -1.63
CA PRO A 598 20.48 20.10 -1.06
C PRO A 598 20.47 20.85 0.29
N HIS A 599 21.59 20.94 0.99
CA HIS A 599 21.92 21.95 2.00
C HIS A 599 23.45 22.02 2.17
N PRO A 600 24.01 23.10 2.76
CA PRO A 600 25.43 23.15 3.10
C PRO A 600 25.73 22.11 4.19
N ARG A 601 26.13 20.90 3.80
CA ARG A 601 26.73 19.92 4.72
C ARG A 601 28.04 20.50 5.24
N LYS A 602 28.05 20.99 6.47
CA LYS A 602 29.29 21.01 7.27
C LYS A 602 29.73 19.56 7.42
N LEU A 603 30.95 19.30 6.96
CA LEU A 603 31.62 18.02 7.10
C LEU A 603 31.98 17.77 8.57
N MET A 604 31.66 16.55 9.01
CA MET A 604 32.17 15.81 10.17
C MET A 604 31.67 16.20 11.57
N GLU A 605 31.57 15.12 12.36
CA GLU A 605 31.35 15.00 13.81
C GLU A 605 29.90 14.91 14.28
N PHE A 606 29.63 13.75 14.89
CA PHE A 606 28.65 13.37 15.91
C PHE A 606 27.51 14.35 16.26
N ASP A 607 26.33 13.74 16.45
CA ASP A 607 25.11 14.28 17.06
C ASP A 607 24.23 15.18 16.17
N CYS A 608 23.35 14.55 15.39
CA CYS A 608 22.04 15.10 15.01
C CYS A 608 21.02 13.95 15.07
N GLU A 609 20.15 13.94 16.07
CA GLU A 609 19.03 12.98 16.21
C GLU A 609 17.90 13.19 15.17
N ASP A 610 18.02 14.19 14.28
CA ASP A 610 17.06 14.44 13.21
C ASP A 610 17.65 14.10 11.83
N GLY A 611 17.51 12.86 11.40
CA GLY A 611 17.95 12.34 10.09
C GLY A 611 17.11 12.83 8.90
N LEU A 612 17.03 14.13 8.65
CA LEU A 612 16.27 14.69 7.51
C LEU A 612 17.04 14.50 6.18
N THR A 613 16.62 13.52 5.36
CA THR A 613 17.15 13.28 4.01
C THR A 613 16.34 14.02 2.94
N SER A 614 16.98 14.86 2.11
CA SER A 614 16.31 15.53 0.98
C SER A 614 16.05 14.57 -0.18
N GLU A 615 14.82 14.53 -0.72
CA GLU A 615 14.45 13.72 -1.89
C GLU A 615 14.45 14.54 -3.19
N VAL A 616 15.03 14.00 -4.27
CA VAL A 616 15.07 14.64 -5.60
C VAL A 616 14.32 13.78 -6.62
N ASN A 617 13.27 14.34 -7.23
CA ASN A 617 12.50 13.68 -8.30
C ASN A 617 12.88 14.28 -9.66
N SER A 618 13.36 13.45 -10.59
CA SER A 618 13.85 13.87 -11.92
C SER A 618 12.98 13.33 -13.06
N PHE A 619 12.63 14.19 -14.01
CA PHE A 619 11.78 13.87 -15.16
C PHE A 619 12.46 14.28 -16.47
N LEU A 620 12.38 13.41 -17.49
CA LEU A 620 12.95 13.64 -18.82
C LEU A 620 11.87 14.12 -19.78
N ILE A 621 12.09 15.27 -20.42
CA ILE A 621 11.20 15.85 -21.42
C ILE A 621 11.89 15.80 -22.77
N PHE A 622 11.29 15.08 -23.73
CA PHE A 622 11.86 14.94 -25.06
C PHE A 622 10.77 14.63 -26.08
N ASP A 623 10.52 15.54 -27.00
CA ASP A 623 9.71 15.30 -28.20
C ASP A 623 10.57 15.48 -29.46
N PRO A 624 10.95 14.39 -30.14
CA PRO A 624 11.76 14.46 -31.35
C PRO A 624 11.05 15.14 -32.54
N ALA A 625 9.73 15.31 -32.50
CA ALA A 625 8.99 16.05 -33.52
C ALA A 625 9.11 17.58 -33.34
N VAL A 626 9.37 18.04 -32.11
CA VAL A 626 9.43 19.46 -31.75
C VAL A 626 10.88 19.95 -31.66
N SER A 627 11.78 19.17 -31.05
CA SER A 627 13.18 19.57 -30.84
C SER A 627 14.14 18.37 -30.90
N SER A 628 15.38 18.62 -31.34
CA SER A 628 16.48 17.65 -31.20
C SER A 628 17.09 17.64 -29.79
N HIS A 629 16.67 18.54 -28.92
CA HIS A 629 17.18 18.72 -27.57
C HIS A 629 16.18 18.21 -26.53
N PHE A 630 16.67 17.44 -25.57
CA PHE A 630 15.92 17.06 -24.37
C PHE A 630 16.12 18.07 -23.25
N HIS A 631 15.19 18.07 -22.30
CA HIS A 631 15.24 18.82 -21.06
C HIS A 631 15.09 17.87 -19.86
N LEU A 632 15.68 18.22 -18.73
CA LEU A 632 15.47 17.50 -17.47
C LEU A 632 14.89 18.44 -16.44
N LEU A 633 13.79 18.04 -15.81
CA LEU A 633 13.10 18.79 -14.77
C LEU A 633 13.30 18.08 -13.43
N GLN A 634 13.75 18.82 -12.42
CA GLN A 634 14.01 18.31 -11.08
C GLN A 634 13.21 19.03 -10.02
N PHE A 635 12.61 18.26 -9.13
CA PHE A 635 11.88 18.73 -7.96
C PHE A 635 12.62 18.31 -6.70
N TRP A 636 13.06 19.30 -5.94
CA TRP A 636 13.86 19.11 -4.73
C TRP A 636 12.95 19.26 -3.53
N HIS A 637 12.90 18.26 -2.65
CA HIS A 637 12.01 18.26 -1.50
C HIS A 637 12.80 18.24 -0.18
N SER A 638 12.26 18.87 0.87
CA SER A 638 12.77 18.72 2.23
C SER A 638 12.49 17.32 2.77
N GLY A 639 13.46 16.72 3.47
CA GLY A 639 13.22 15.49 4.23
C GLY A 639 12.33 15.73 5.45
N GLY A 640 11.50 14.76 5.83
CA GLY A 640 10.63 14.78 7.02
C GLY A 640 9.21 14.22 6.76
N ASN A 641 8.33 14.24 7.77
CA ASN A 641 6.93 13.78 7.69
C ASN A 641 6.06 14.58 6.70
N ILE A 642 6.52 15.76 6.28
CA ILE A 642 5.91 16.60 5.24
C ILE A 642 7.04 16.95 4.27
N SER A 643 7.03 16.35 3.08
CA SER A 643 7.90 16.79 1.99
C SER A 643 7.42 18.17 1.53
N LEU A 644 8.33 19.14 1.47
CA LEU A 644 8.04 20.48 0.95
C LEU A 644 8.89 20.71 -0.29
N LEU A 645 8.29 21.19 -1.38
CA LEU A 645 9.04 21.57 -2.57
C LEU A 645 9.95 22.76 -2.27
N LEU A 646 11.26 22.50 -2.19
CA LEU A 646 12.30 23.48 -1.93
C LEU A 646 12.67 24.25 -3.20
N ASN A 647 12.99 23.53 -4.28
CA ASN A 647 13.47 24.12 -5.52
C ASN A 647 13.02 23.31 -6.73
N VAL A 648 12.85 24.01 -7.86
CA VAL A 648 12.66 23.40 -9.17
C VAL A 648 13.79 23.83 -10.10
N HIS A 649 14.49 22.86 -10.67
CA HIS A 649 15.58 23.10 -11.62
C HIS A 649 15.27 22.46 -12.97
N ILE A 650 15.59 23.18 -14.05
CA ILE A 650 15.52 22.66 -15.43
C ILE A 650 16.87 22.70 -16.11
N PHE A 651 17.28 21.59 -16.71
CA PHE A 651 18.43 21.48 -17.60
C PHE A 651 17.97 21.48 -19.05
N SER A 652 18.68 22.20 -19.92
CA SER A 652 18.53 22.10 -21.38
C SER A 652 19.78 21.50 -22.01
N SER A 653 19.61 20.46 -22.82
CA SER A 653 20.71 19.88 -23.60
C SER A 653 21.19 20.78 -24.76
N GLU A 654 20.43 21.82 -25.12
CA GLU A 654 20.87 22.83 -26.10
C GLU A 654 21.92 23.76 -25.49
N THR A 655 21.66 24.26 -24.28
CA THR A 655 22.56 25.22 -23.62
C THR A 655 23.57 24.55 -22.71
N GLY A 656 23.32 23.31 -22.27
CA GLY A 656 24.14 22.59 -21.31
C GLY A 656 24.13 23.20 -19.89
N VAL A 657 23.07 23.93 -19.55
CA VAL A 657 22.99 24.76 -18.31
C VAL A 657 21.71 24.48 -17.55
N TRP A 658 21.81 24.43 -16.23
CA TRP A 658 20.68 24.41 -15.31
C TRP A 658 20.12 25.81 -15.06
N ARG A 659 18.80 25.94 -15.03
CA ARG A 659 18.07 27.15 -14.64
C ARG A 659 17.14 26.83 -13.48
N GLU A 660 17.01 27.76 -12.56
CA GLU A 660 16.02 27.66 -11.49
C GLU A 660 14.66 28.17 -11.98
N SER A 661 13.62 27.37 -11.80
CA SER A 661 12.23 27.65 -12.21
C SER A 661 11.28 27.74 -11.00
N THR A 662 11.78 27.66 -9.75
CA THR A 662 10.97 27.61 -8.51
C THR A 662 9.83 28.64 -8.46
N LYS A 663 10.05 29.89 -8.90
CA LYS A 663 9.02 30.96 -8.90
C LYS A 663 7.81 30.68 -9.80
N GLU A 664 7.95 29.86 -10.81
CA GLU A 664 6.85 29.47 -11.71
C GLU A 664 5.94 28.40 -11.06
N TRP A 665 6.43 27.79 -9.98
CA TRP A 665 5.77 26.72 -9.24
C TRP A 665 5.17 27.17 -7.91
N THR A 666 5.56 28.32 -7.36
CA THR A 666 5.08 28.83 -6.05
C THR A 666 3.64 29.36 -6.02
N LYS A 667 2.97 29.55 -7.17
CA LYS A 667 1.58 30.05 -7.22
C LYS A 667 0.66 29.07 -7.94
N TRP A 668 -0.20 28.37 -7.20
CA TRP A 668 -1.32 27.62 -7.77
C TRP A 668 -2.64 28.37 -7.57
N GLY A 669 -3.42 28.59 -8.62
CA GLY A 669 -4.79 29.13 -8.50
C GLY A 669 -4.97 30.43 -7.68
N GLY A 670 -3.91 31.21 -7.42
CA GLY A 670 -3.95 32.38 -6.54
C GLY A 670 -3.84 32.10 -5.03
N LEU A 671 -3.81 30.83 -4.59
CA LEU A 671 -3.62 30.40 -3.20
C LEU A 671 -2.88 29.04 -3.15
N MET A 672 -1.70 29.05 -2.52
CA MET A 672 -0.92 27.91 -1.96
C MET A 672 0.15 27.20 -2.81
N GLU A 673 1.16 26.72 -2.05
CA GLU A 673 2.36 25.95 -2.41
C GLU A 673 2.06 24.42 -2.41
N PHE A 674 2.89 23.61 -3.07
CA PHE A 674 2.81 22.13 -3.07
C PHE A 674 3.69 21.49 -2.01
N ASP A 675 3.36 20.25 -1.66
CA ASP A 675 4.14 19.43 -0.73
C ASP A 675 5.00 18.40 -1.51
N GLU A 676 4.42 17.58 -2.39
CA GLU A 676 5.16 16.47 -3.02
C GLU A 676 4.90 16.30 -4.53
N VAL A 677 5.96 15.97 -5.28
CA VAL A 677 5.89 15.47 -6.68
C VAL A 677 6.41 14.04 -6.70
N ARG A 678 5.57 13.05 -7.01
CA ARG A 678 5.96 11.63 -7.00
C ARG A 678 6.29 11.09 -8.39
N SER A 679 7.53 10.65 -8.58
CA SER A 679 7.97 9.96 -9.80
C SER A 679 7.31 8.58 -10.02
N LYS A 680 6.88 7.91 -8.94
CA LYS A 680 6.38 6.52 -8.96
C LYS A 680 5.08 6.29 -9.75
N LEU A 681 4.24 7.32 -9.92
CA LEU A 681 2.99 7.23 -10.68
C LEU A 681 3.22 7.32 -12.21
N GLY A 682 4.45 7.60 -12.63
CA GLY A 682 4.81 7.88 -14.01
C GLY A 682 4.61 9.35 -14.38
N CYS A 683 4.90 9.67 -15.63
CA CYS A 683 4.59 10.95 -16.25
C CYS A 683 4.33 10.72 -17.75
N ALA A 684 3.67 11.67 -18.40
CA ALA A 684 3.29 11.54 -19.80
C ALA A 684 3.59 12.81 -20.58
N ASP A 685 4.16 12.66 -21.78
CA ASP A 685 4.31 13.76 -22.72
C ASP A 685 3.17 13.68 -23.75
N VAL A 686 2.31 14.69 -23.77
CA VAL A 686 1.20 14.80 -24.72
C VAL A 686 1.25 16.20 -25.33
N ASN A 687 1.37 16.27 -26.66
CA ASN A 687 1.45 17.51 -27.42
C ASN A 687 2.63 18.43 -27.02
N GLY A 688 3.78 17.85 -26.65
CA GLY A 688 4.98 18.59 -26.26
C GLY A 688 4.87 19.23 -24.87
N MET A 689 4.03 18.65 -24.00
CA MET A 689 3.84 19.09 -22.62
C MET A 689 3.92 17.90 -21.68
N LEU A 690 4.70 18.05 -20.63
CA LEU A 690 4.87 17.03 -19.60
C LEU A 690 3.73 17.13 -18.58
N HIS A 691 3.07 16.00 -18.33
CA HIS A 691 2.02 15.84 -17.35
C HIS A 691 2.60 15.07 -16.16
N VAL A 692 2.64 15.72 -15.00
CA VAL A 692 3.24 15.18 -13.77
C VAL A 692 2.22 15.21 -12.63
N PRO A 693 2.05 14.13 -11.85
CA PRO A 693 1.17 14.13 -10.69
C PRO A 693 1.79 14.93 -9.53
N VAL A 694 0.97 15.77 -8.91
CA VAL A 694 1.35 16.72 -7.84
C VAL A 694 0.31 16.67 -6.72
N TYR A 695 0.78 16.82 -5.48
CA TYR A 695 -0.04 16.80 -4.26
C TYR A 695 -0.14 18.21 -3.63
N PRO A 696 -1.33 18.85 -3.62
CA PRO A 696 -1.55 20.18 -3.06
C PRO A 696 -1.45 20.20 -1.53
N ARG A 697 -0.98 21.32 -0.97
CA ARG A 697 -0.84 21.53 0.48
C ARG A 697 -2.19 21.87 1.11
N HIS A 698 -2.92 20.84 1.56
CA HIS A 698 -3.91 21.00 2.61
C HIS A 698 -4.19 19.70 3.37
N LEU A 699 -3.89 19.76 4.68
CA LEU A 699 -4.35 18.90 5.77
C LEU A 699 -3.89 17.43 5.71
N LEU A 700 -3.44 16.94 6.85
CA LEU A 700 -3.07 15.57 7.15
C LEU A 700 -4.23 14.59 6.85
N SER A 701 -4.53 14.26 5.58
CA SER A 701 -5.57 13.29 5.22
C SER A 701 -5.70 13.03 3.71
N GLN A 702 -5.25 11.85 3.29
CA GLN A 702 -5.77 11.03 2.16
C GLN A 702 -5.32 11.34 0.71
N THR A 703 -5.24 10.28 -0.10
CA THR A 703 -4.87 10.23 -1.54
C THR A 703 -5.86 10.93 -2.49
N LYS A 704 -6.72 11.81 -1.98
CA LYS A 704 -7.93 12.30 -2.67
C LYS A 704 -7.70 13.53 -3.56
N ASP A 705 -6.63 14.28 -3.35
CA ASP A 705 -6.42 15.56 -4.03
C ASP A 705 -5.26 15.56 -5.04
N ILE A 706 -4.99 14.41 -5.69
CA ILE A 706 -3.93 14.35 -6.70
C ILE A 706 -4.36 15.16 -7.92
N GLN A 707 -3.56 16.15 -8.29
CA GLN A 707 -3.72 16.92 -9.51
C GLN A 707 -2.56 16.62 -10.47
N MET A 708 -2.75 16.88 -11.76
CA MET A 708 -1.72 16.78 -12.78
C MET A 708 -1.28 18.18 -13.17
N ALA A 709 -0.03 18.51 -12.92
CA ALA A 709 0.60 19.70 -13.46
C ALA A 709 0.96 19.47 -14.92
N VAL A 710 0.56 20.42 -15.78
CA VAL A 710 0.95 20.48 -17.19
C VAL A 710 2.11 21.45 -17.30
N VAL A 711 3.24 20.96 -17.80
CA VAL A 711 4.51 21.69 -17.88
C VAL A 711 4.94 21.80 -19.34
N ASP A 712 5.33 23.00 -19.77
CA ASP A 712 5.90 23.19 -21.09
C ASP A 712 7.35 22.68 -21.21
N MET A 713 7.88 22.70 -22.43
CA MET A 713 9.27 22.33 -22.72
C MET A 713 10.31 23.22 -22.03
N GLN A 714 9.91 24.39 -21.51
CA GLN A 714 10.77 25.31 -20.76
C GLN A 714 10.71 25.05 -19.24
N GLY A 715 9.98 24.02 -18.79
CA GLY A 715 9.87 23.66 -17.36
C GLY A 715 8.87 24.50 -16.60
N LYS A 716 8.11 25.36 -17.31
CA LYS A 716 7.12 26.23 -16.71
C LYS A 716 5.79 25.50 -16.66
N LYS A 717 5.18 25.53 -15.48
CA LYS A 717 3.81 25.08 -15.30
C LYS A 717 2.84 26.02 -16.05
N ILE A 718 2.02 25.42 -16.91
CA ILE A 718 0.95 26.11 -17.65
C ILE A 718 -0.35 26.06 -16.85
N MET A 719 -0.75 24.88 -16.38
CA MET A 719 -2.04 24.63 -15.74
C MET A 719 -2.05 23.35 -14.90
N ALA A 720 -3.22 23.06 -14.32
CA ALA A 720 -3.50 21.93 -13.48
C ALA A 720 -4.78 21.22 -13.94
N ILE A 721 -4.78 19.89 -13.96
CA ILE A 721 -5.95 19.08 -14.31
C ILE A 721 -6.22 18.10 -13.17
N ASP A 722 -7.46 17.97 -12.73
CA ASP A 722 -7.83 17.01 -11.70
C ASP A 722 -7.66 15.57 -12.17
N TRP A 723 -7.20 14.68 -11.27
CA TRP A 723 -7.11 13.27 -11.56
C TRP A 723 -8.51 12.63 -11.61
N PRO A 724 -8.82 11.80 -12.63
CA PRO A 724 -10.16 11.28 -12.80
C PRO A 724 -10.54 10.17 -11.81
N GLY A 725 -11.74 10.30 -11.24
CA GLY A 725 -12.39 9.24 -10.50
C GLY A 725 -11.77 8.92 -9.14
N LEU A 726 -11.01 9.85 -8.54
CA LEU A 726 -10.53 9.71 -7.17
C LEU A 726 -11.66 9.89 -6.15
N ASN A 727 -11.67 8.99 -5.18
CA ASN A 727 -12.55 8.95 -4.01
C ASN A 727 -11.85 8.13 -2.90
N GLU A 728 -12.54 7.88 -1.80
CA GLU A 728 -12.02 7.11 -0.66
C GLU A 728 -11.65 5.66 -0.98
N PHE A 729 -12.31 5.07 -1.97
CA PHE A 729 -12.10 3.69 -2.38
C PHE A 729 -11.23 3.60 -3.61
N THR A 730 -10.49 4.66 -3.96
CA THR A 730 -9.62 4.64 -5.13
C THR A 730 -8.28 5.30 -4.86
N ALA A 731 -7.28 4.90 -5.64
CA ALA A 731 -5.96 5.52 -5.63
C ALA A 731 -5.46 5.70 -7.07
N ALA A 732 -4.73 6.79 -7.31
CA ALA A 732 -3.98 6.94 -8.54
C ALA A 732 -2.96 5.79 -8.65
N ALA A 733 -2.92 5.13 -9.80
CA ALA A 733 -2.04 4.00 -10.03
C ALA A 733 -0.99 4.28 -11.10
N PHE A 734 -1.37 4.91 -12.21
CA PHE A 734 -0.46 5.15 -13.34
C PHE A 734 -0.95 6.27 -14.27
N ILE A 735 -0.02 7.04 -14.83
CA ILE A 735 -0.24 7.97 -15.94
C ILE A 735 0.68 7.62 -17.11
N GLY A 736 0.16 7.72 -18.33
CA GLY A 736 0.93 7.47 -19.55
C GLY A 736 0.28 8.07 -20.79
N GLN A 737 0.96 7.94 -21.92
CA GLN A 737 0.46 8.38 -23.22
C GLN A 737 0.23 7.16 -24.13
N SER A 738 -0.87 7.19 -24.87
CA SER A 738 -1.14 6.23 -25.94
C SER A 738 -1.96 6.88 -27.03
N GLN A 739 -1.60 6.63 -28.30
CA GLN A 739 -2.30 7.16 -29.48
C GLN A 739 -2.46 8.69 -29.51
N GLY A 740 -1.56 9.45 -28.89
CA GLY A 740 -1.67 10.91 -28.81
C GLY A 740 -2.54 11.41 -27.66
N HIS A 741 -3.10 10.52 -26.84
CA HIS A 741 -3.99 10.87 -25.73
C HIS A 741 -3.37 10.52 -24.38
N LEU A 742 -3.70 11.35 -23.38
CA LEU A 742 -3.34 11.11 -21.99
C LEU A 742 -4.23 10.00 -21.40
N HIS A 743 -3.60 9.02 -20.77
CA HIS A 743 -4.26 7.89 -20.12
C HIS A 743 -3.92 7.88 -18.63
N CYS A 744 -4.94 7.72 -17.79
CA CYS A 744 -4.80 7.56 -16.35
C CYS A 744 -5.43 6.26 -15.89
N ILE A 745 -4.78 5.56 -14.96
CA ILE A 745 -5.31 4.36 -14.31
C ILE A 745 -5.58 4.69 -12.85
N THR A 746 -6.82 4.45 -12.44
CA THR A 746 -7.31 4.63 -11.07
C THR A 746 -7.63 3.25 -10.50
N ALA A 747 -6.97 2.85 -9.42
CA ALA A 747 -7.16 1.57 -8.77
C ALA A 747 -8.28 1.64 -7.72
N HIS A 748 -9.25 0.74 -7.80
CA HIS A 748 -10.33 0.57 -6.82
C HIS A 748 -9.82 -0.30 -5.67
N LYS A 749 -9.99 0.19 -4.45
CA LYS A 749 -9.56 -0.43 -3.21
C LYS A 749 -10.77 -0.88 -2.39
N LYS A 750 -10.62 -2.01 -1.71
CA LYS A 750 -11.53 -2.49 -0.68
C LYS A 750 -10.72 -2.76 0.58
N GLN A 751 -11.15 -2.14 1.66
CA GLN A 751 -10.52 -2.34 2.95
C GLN A 751 -10.99 -3.67 3.57
N GLU A 752 -10.07 -4.60 3.82
CA GLU A 752 -10.32 -5.79 4.63
C GLU A 752 -9.34 -5.80 5.81
N GLY A 753 -9.79 -5.31 6.97
CA GLY A 753 -8.92 -5.08 8.13
C GLY A 753 -8.03 -3.84 7.93
N HIS A 754 -6.73 -3.96 8.21
CA HIS A 754 -5.74 -2.89 7.99
C HIS A 754 -5.15 -2.86 6.57
N LEU A 755 -5.60 -3.74 5.67
CA LEU A 755 -5.04 -3.89 4.33
C LEU A 755 -6.04 -3.38 3.27
N ASP A 756 -5.53 -2.53 2.37
CA ASP A 756 -6.23 -2.10 1.16
C ASP A 756 -6.00 -3.13 0.05
N HIS A 757 -7.05 -3.84 -0.36
CA HIS A 757 -6.98 -4.73 -1.52
C HIS A 757 -7.44 -4.02 -2.79
N ILE A 758 -6.65 -4.10 -3.87
CA ILE A 758 -7.09 -3.62 -5.19
C ILE A 758 -8.11 -4.62 -5.75
N ILE A 759 -9.37 -4.19 -5.83
CA ILE A 759 -10.50 -4.97 -6.34
C ILE A 759 -10.83 -4.67 -7.79
N GLY A 760 -10.20 -3.67 -8.38
CA GLY A 760 -10.36 -3.34 -9.80
C GLY A 760 -9.53 -2.15 -10.24
N LEU A 761 -9.55 -1.85 -11.54
CA LEU A 761 -8.88 -0.72 -12.17
C LEU A 761 -9.86 0.00 -13.12
N SER A 762 -9.84 1.32 -13.14
CA SER A 762 -10.50 2.15 -14.16
C SER A 762 -9.45 2.83 -15.03
N ILE A 763 -9.62 2.73 -16.34
CA ILE A 763 -8.77 3.38 -17.34
C ILE A 763 -9.52 4.57 -17.93
N TRP A 764 -8.98 5.75 -17.71
CA TRP A 764 -9.52 7.04 -18.16
C TRP A 764 -8.66 7.60 -19.29
N VAL A 765 -9.30 8.24 -20.26
CA VAL A 765 -8.64 8.90 -21.38
C VAL A 765 -9.12 10.35 -21.44
N LEU A 766 -8.18 11.29 -21.61
CA LEU A 766 -8.51 12.69 -21.79
C LEU A 766 -8.85 12.93 -23.27
N GLU A 767 -10.13 13.20 -23.56
CA GLU A 767 -10.64 13.49 -24.89
C GLU A 767 -10.85 14.99 -25.09
N ASP A 768 -10.81 15.42 -26.36
CA ASP A 768 -10.89 16.83 -26.78
C ASP A 768 -9.89 17.74 -26.06
N TYR A 769 -8.69 17.21 -25.80
CA TYR A 769 -7.65 17.92 -25.07
C TYR A 769 -6.98 18.99 -25.92
N ASP A 770 -7.31 20.25 -25.64
CA ASP A 770 -6.55 21.41 -26.12
C ASP A 770 -5.70 21.96 -24.97
N ALA A 771 -4.44 21.59 -24.99
CA ALA A 771 -3.45 21.98 -24.00
C ALA A 771 -3.15 23.50 -23.98
N ALA A 772 -3.50 24.24 -25.05
CA ALA A 772 -3.36 25.70 -25.09
C ALA A 772 -4.53 26.43 -24.41
N GLN A 773 -5.73 25.83 -24.41
CA GLN A 773 -6.93 26.42 -23.80
C GLN A 773 -7.30 25.79 -22.45
N GLY A 774 -6.68 24.67 -22.10
CA GLY A 774 -6.94 23.93 -20.85
C GLY A 774 -8.30 23.24 -20.81
N TYR A 775 -8.87 22.96 -21.98
CA TYR A 775 -10.11 22.21 -22.10
C TYR A 775 -9.80 20.76 -22.45
N GLY A 776 -10.47 19.85 -21.75
CA GLY A 776 -10.42 18.41 -21.96
C GLY A 776 -11.35 17.77 -20.96
N HIS A 777 -11.97 16.65 -21.32
CA HIS A 777 -12.84 15.91 -20.41
C HIS A 777 -12.41 14.46 -20.29
N TRP A 778 -12.46 13.95 -19.06
CA TRP A 778 -12.09 12.58 -18.77
C TRP A 778 -13.21 11.63 -19.17
N VAL A 779 -12.87 10.66 -20.02
CA VAL A 779 -13.78 9.61 -20.46
C VAL A 779 -13.30 8.27 -19.94
N LEU A 780 -14.15 7.59 -19.17
CA LEU A 780 -13.88 6.23 -18.72
C LEU A 780 -13.97 5.28 -19.93
N LYS A 781 -12.84 4.70 -20.33
CA LYS A 781 -12.80 3.75 -21.46
C LYS A 781 -13.01 2.31 -21.02
N GLN A 782 -12.50 1.95 -19.84
CA GLN A 782 -12.58 0.58 -19.37
C GLN A 782 -12.59 0.49 -17.84
N GLY A 783 -13.47 -0.36 -17.30
CA GLY A 783 -13.40 -0.83 -15.92
C GLY A 783 -13.02 -2.31 -15.91
N ILE A 784 -12.01 -2.67 -15.12
CA ILE A 784 -11.52 -4.03 -14.91
C ILE A 784 -11.81 -4.37 -13.46
N SER A 785 -12.58 -5.42 -13.20
CA SER A 785 -12.79 -5.97 -11.85
C SER A 785 -11.93 -7.22 -11.65
N CYS A 786 -11.32 -7.36 -10.48
CA CYS A 786 -10.49 -8.50 -10.10
C CYS A 786 -11.30 -9.78 -9.82
#